data_AF-A0A957EHA9-F1
#
_entry.id   AF-A0A957EHA9-F1
#
_cell.length_a   1.000
_cell.length_b   1.000
_cell.length_c   1.000
_cell.angle_alpha   90.00
_cell.angle_beta   90.00
_cell.angle_gamma   90.00
#
_symmetry.space_group_name_H-M   'P 1'
#
loop_
_entity.id
_entity.type
_entity.pdbx_description
1 polymer ?
#
loop_
_entity_poly.entity_id
_entity_poly.type
_entity_poly.pdbx_seq_one_letter_code
_entity_poly.pdbx_strand_id
1 'polypeptide(L)'
;MRQKLSFLQKRQNKATVLIAADNIVSPDDHAADNDVQSDKATRTQKGQSIVIIAFALIGILAFVGIAVDVGFVFARSTQLQSAVDSAALAGVVELVSNTDNAGPANRKAEQFLNTNGFSLTVGLPNQNDLGTGRALPATELGALQYELTVDWPVDLFFLKLIGRESITLTRRAVAGIFPQADVYASRRIEDGILSTSNQAVFGPWSCTTMGDPFSPDASPWDQGLYTYQYRILIPSDYGHDIVRVELFDPDSMNQSSNTFQVLHTDLAQANGMPAFDSLSCSNSSRHQPCLINTGEANLGLALDNINPFWFVRIDENRYGTSGTNSGCGANSYQVANNTQTVYNLYYWAQNPDGTLVRINLATYTGQVGDGVRDNGNHLTDMQWVSPGAPPSTGQPAIVPADCSGTTNGGTDCNNDGVLEPDDDGSSGFEVSIFNDLVDILTDPATQNRYLYLDVTTISGASENGFEIWAGPNTYVNDISSDANIRNLQVLNNRGAHSSKGITVFGLGRLPLNSNYTNRVEIPLIWVGPEKAGQPIYISMFDSDSGAQPPIHFYFDSIAFDPTTGTGDWGVTYSGTEGGRCQVGACYDMWVNPAYEITVPGDTENCDFDNPDESCIPFYGGRLIASYIGGSQDTYGWEVRVGGQPYLIE
;
A
#
# COMPACT_ATOMS: atom_id res chain seq x y z
N MET A 1 8.94 -21.07 27.44
CA MET A 1 10.03 -22.03 27.18
C MET A 1 11.36 -21.33 27.49
N ARG A 2 12.22 -21.88 28.36
CA ARG A 2 13.50 -21.29 28.79
C ARG A 2 14.65 -21.71 27.87
N GLN A 3 15.48 -20.77 27.39
CA GLN A 3 16.91 -20.93 27.07
C GLN A 3 17.52 -19.52 26.89
N LYS A 4 18.23 -18.96 27.88
CA LYS A 4 19.68 -19.03 28.21
C LYS A 4 20.60 -18.14 27.34
N LEU A 5 21.10 -17.09 28.04
CA LEU A 5 22.25 -16.20 27.78
C LEU A 5 23.46 -16.84 27.07
N SER A 6 24.12 -16.07 26.18
CA SER A 6 25.44 -15.48 26.45
C SER A 6 25.99 -14.73 25.23
N PHE A 7 26.37 -13.46 25.34
CA PHE A 7 27.51 -12.89 24.60
C PHE A 7 28.02 -11.65 25.34
N LEU A 8 29.18 -11.79 25.98
CA LEU A 8 29.95 -10.70 26.60
C LEU A 8 31.22 -10.47 25.79
N GLN A 9 31.43 -9.19 25.49
CA GLN A 9 32.43 -8.61 24.62
C GLN A 9 33.83 -8.62 25.28
N LYS A 10 34.81 -9.25 24.62
CA LYS A 10 36.23 -9.22 24.97
C LYS A 10 36.92 -8.14 24.11
N ARG A 11 37.49 -7.10 24.74
CA ARG A 11 38.76 -6.44 24.34
C ARG A 11 39.09 -5.29 25.30
N GLN A 12 39.94 -5.54 26.29
CA GLN A 12 40.84 -4.54 26.87
C GLN A 12 42.15 -5.24 27.30
N ASN A 13 43.26 -4.86 26.67
CA ASN A 13 44.61 -5.25 27.10
C ASN A 13 45.13 -4.25 28.14
N LYS A 14 45.58 -4.80 29.27
CA LYS A 14 46.24 -4.16 30.39
C LYS A 14 47.70 -3.82 30.07
N ALA A 15 48.18 -2.69 30.56
CA ALA A 15 49.55 -2.53 31.02
C ALA A 15 49.50 -2.26 32.54
N THR A 16 50.08 -3.17 33.31
CA THR A 16 50.12 -3.14 34.78
C THR A 16 51.55 -2.84 35.23
N VAL A 17 51.72 -1.83 36.08
CA VAL A 17 52.92 -1.63 36.90
C VAL A 17 52.58 -2.10 38.31
N LEU A 18 53.37 -3.05 38.82
CA LEU A 18 53.26 -3.67 40.15
C LEU A 18 54.51 -3.27 40.95
N ILE A 19 54.33 -2.72 42.14
CA ILE A 19 55.38 -2.65 43.17
C ILE A 19 54.80 -3.31 44.43
N ALA A 20 55.50 -4.35 44.91
CA ALA A 20 55.24 -5.05 46.16
C ALA A 20 56.37 -4.79 47.16
N ALA A 21 56.07 -5.06 48.43
CA ALA A 21 56.72 -4.52 49.63
C ALA A 21 57.76 -5.44 50.30
N ASP A 22 58.39 -4.85 51.33
CA ASP A 22 58.95 -5.41 52.59
C ASP A 22 60.35 -6.07 52.69
N ASN A 23 61.25 -5.30 53.34
CA ASN A 23 62.00 -5.51 54.59
C ASN A 23 62.94 -6.72 54.89
N ILE A 24 63.96 -6.34 55.71
CA ILE A 24 64.77 -7.05 56.74
C ILE A 24 66.23 -7.49 56.39
N VAL A 25 67.17 -6.98 57.22
CA VAL A 25 68.42 -7.58 57.81
C VAL A 25 69.73 -6.77 57.57
N SER A 26 70.47 -6.55 58.67
CA SER A 26 71.78 -5.85 58.89
C SER A 26 72.94 -6.89 59.03
N PRO A 27 74.23 -6.60 59.33
CA PRO A 27 75.10 -5.41 59.25
C PRO A 27 76.44 -5.67 58.46
N ASP A 28 77.30 -4.65 58.29
CA ASP A 28 78.75 -4.68 58.63
C ASP A 28 79.62 -3.63 57.88
N ASP A 29 80.37 -2.88 58.68
CA ASP A 29 81.72 -2.30 58.52
C ASP A 29 82.21 -1.70 57.19
N HIS A 30 82.57 -0.40 57.22
CA HIS A 30 83.98 0.06 57.24
C HIS A 30 84.14 1.60 57.08
N ALA A 31 84.97 2.15 57.98
CA ALA A 31 85.96 3.22 57.80
C ALA A 31 85.56 4.60 57.23
N ALA A 32 85.55 5.57 58.17
CA ALA A 32 86.16 6.90 58.13
C ALA A 32 86.45 7.60 56.78
N ASP A 33 85.86 8.79 56.60
CA ASP A 33 86.64 9.99 56.28
C ASP A 33 85.92 11.26 56.77
N ASN A 34 86.69 12.23 57.26
CA ASN A 34 86.23 13.51 57.77
C ASN A 34 86.07 14.50 56.61
N ASP A 35 84.96 15.22 56.54
CA ASP A 35 85.09 16.65 56.22
C ASP A 35 83.96 17.50 56.80
N VAL A 36 84.36 18.67 57.24
CA VAL A 36 83.62 19.70 57.93
C VAL A 36 82.87 20.53 56.89
N GLN A 37 81.55 20.73 57.03
CA GLN A 37 80.96 22.08 56.96
C GLN A 37 79.43 22.13 57.11
N SER A 38 79.05 23.13 57.91
CA SER A 38 77.87 23.99 57.74
C SER A 38 76.57 23.53 58.36
N ASP A 39 76.28 24.12 59.53
CA ASP A 39 74.94 24.30 60.08
C ASP A 39 73.99 24.82 58.99
N LYS A 40 73.12 23.93 58.49
CA LYS A 40 71.87 24.32 57.82
C LYS A 40 70.70 23.80 58.63
N ALA A 41 70.06 24.76 59.29
CA ALA A 41 68.77 24.71 59.95
C ALA A 41 67.88 23.55 59.48
N THR A 42 67.45 22.74 60.44
CA THR A 42 66.30 21.85 60.31
C THR A 42 65.06 22.68 60.03
N ARG A 43 64.80 22.91 58.74
CA ARG A 43 63.54 23.43 58.25
C ARG A 43 62.50 22.34 58.48
N THR A 44 61.65 22.55 59.47
CA THR A 44 60.45 21.78 59.74
C THR A 44 59.55 21.80 58.49
N GLN A 45 59.67 20.79 57.62
CA GLN A 45 58.68 20.53 56.59
C GLN A 45 57.55 19.69 57.22
N LYS A 46 56.55 20.35 57.81
CA LYS A 46 55.33 19.68 58.30
C LYS A 46 54.02 20.31 57.79
N GLY A 47 54.06 21.09 56.71
CA GLY A 47 52.87 21.80 56.20
C GLY A 47 52.50 21.56 54.73
N GLN A 48 53.34 20.91 53.92
CA GLN A 48 53.08 20.81 52.46
C GLN A 48 52.17 19.63 52.10
N SER A 49 52.28 18.50 52.81
CA SER A 49 51.49 17.29 52.52
C SER A 49 49.99 17.50 52.73
N ILE A 50 49.59 18.28 53.75
CA ILE A 50 48.17 18.57 54.02
C ILE A 50 47.54 19.42 52.91
N VAL A 51 48.31 20.32 52.29
CA VAL A 51 47.86 21.15 51.17
C VAL A 51 47.66 20.30 49.92
N ILE A 52 48.60 19.40 49.61
CA ILE A 52 48.49 18.48 48.46
C ILE A 52 47.30 17.53 48.64
N ILE A 53 47.11 16.98 49.84
CA ILE A 53 45.97 16.10 50.16
C ILE A 53 44.64 16.85 50.03
N ALA A 54 44.57 18.10 50.50
CA ALA A 54 43.36 18.93 50.38
C ALA A 54 42.99 19.19 48.91
N PHE A 55 43.96 19.55 48.06
CA PHE A 55 43.72 19.72 46.63
C PHE A 55 43.41 18.40 45.91
N ALA A 56 44.05 17.29 46.29
CA ALA A 56 43.74 15.96 45.75
C ALA A 56 42.31 15.52 46.10
N LEU A 57 41.84 15.80 47.31
CA LEU A 57 40.47 15.49 47.74
C LEU A 57 39.44 16.32 46.94
N ILE A 58 39.70 17.61 46.73
CA ILE A 58 38.88 18.47 45.86
C ILE A 58 38.83 17.89 44.43
N GLY A 59 39.99 17.47 43.90
CA GLY A 59 40.06 16.84 42.59
C GLY A 59 39.22 15.57 42.49
N ILE A 60 39.34 14.66 43.47
CA ILE A 60 38.56 13.41 43.51
C ILE A 60 37.06 13.71 43.60
N LEU A 61 36.64 14.66 44.45
CA LEU A 61 35.23 15.05 44.57
C LEU A 61 34.69 15.67 43.28
N ALA A 62 35.50 16.45 42.56
CA ALA A 62 35.13 16.97 41.25
C ALA A 62 34.91 15.85 40.23
N PHE A 63 35.80 14.85 40.19
CA PHE A 63 35.62 13.69 39.30
C PHE A 63 34.40 12.84 39.67
N VAL A 64 34.14 12.64 40.97
CA VAL A 64 32.94 11.93 41.44
C VAL A 64 31.68 12.70 41.05
N GLY A 65 31.66 14.02 41.22
CA GLY A 65 30.52 14.86 40.84
C GLY A 65 30.21 14.78 39.35
N ILE A 66 31.23 14.86 38.50
CA ILE A 66 31.09 14.69 37.04
C ILE A 66 30.57 13.28 36.72
N ALA A 67 31.10 12.23 37.35
CA ALA A 67 30.67 10.87 37.10
C ALA A 67 29.19 10.64 37.46
N VAL A 68 28.72 11.23 38.57
CA VAL A 68 27.31 11.16 39.00
C VAL A 68 26.40 11.90 38.03
N ASP A 69 26.76 13.13 37.65
CA ASP A 69 25.95 13.92 36.70
C ASP A 69 25.86 13.24 35.34
N VAL A 70 26.99 12.75 34.79
CA VAL A 70 27.00 12.03 33.50
C VAL A 70 26.18 10.74 33.59
N GLY A 71 26.32 9.98 34.67
CA GLY A 71 25.52 8.76 34.87
C GLY A 71 24.02 9.04 34.97
N PHE A 72 23.64 10.11 35.68
CA PHE A 72 22.26 10.54 35.80
C PHE A 72 21.68 11.03 34.46
N VAL A 73 22.41 11.88 33.74
CA VAL A 73 22.03 12.38 32.42
C VAL A 73 21.86 11.21 31.45
N PHE A 74 22.76 10.24 31.46
CA PHE A 74 22.65 9.04 30.63
C PHE A 74 21.37 8.26 30.92
N ALA A 75 21.09 7.97 32.20
CA ALA A 75 19.89 7.26 32.62
C ALA A 75 18.60 8.01 32.24
N ARG A 76 18.59 9.33 32.43
CA ARG A 76 17.50 10.22 32.01
C ARG A 76 17.29 10.21 30.51
N SER A 77 18.38 10.14 29.73
CA SER A 77 18.29 10.10 28.28
C SER A 77 17.72 8.79 27.74
N THR A 78 17.98 7.66 28.42
CA THR A 78 17.37 6.36 28.07
C THR A 78 15.89 6.36 28.43
N GLN A 79 15.52 6.89 29.60
CA GLN A 79 14.10 7.04 29.99
C GLN A 79 13.33 7.92 28.98
N LEU A 80 13.94 9.03 28.54
CA LEU A 80 13.33 9.90 27.55
C LEU A 80 13.20 9.20 26.20
N GLN A 81 14.20 8.46 25.72
CA GLN A 81 14.10 7.70 24.46
C GLN A 81 12.91 6.73 24.50
N SER A 82 12.80 5.90 25.53
CA SER A 82 11.70 4.92 25.65
C SER A 82 10.32 5.59 25.72
N ALA A 83 10.20 6.76 26.36
CA ALA A 83 8.97 7.52 26.39
C ALA A 83 8.61 8.07 24.99
N VAL A 84 9.59 8.63 24.28
CA VAL A 84 9.42 9.17 22.92
C VAL A 84 9.07 8.06 21.92
N ASP A 85 9.71 6.89 22.02
CA ASP A 85 9.39 5.71 21.21
C ASP A 85 7.93 5.27 21.42
N SER A 86 7.50 5.13 22.68
CA SER A 86 6.12 4.74 23.01
C SER A 86 5.08 5.76 22.54
N ALA A 87 5.41 7.05 22.62
CA ALA A 87 4.54 8.13 22.17
C ALA A 87 4.44 8.20 20.65
N ALA A 88 5.54 7.95 19.92
CA ALA A 88 5.52 7.86 18.47
C ALA A 88 4.68 6.68 17.98
N LEU A 89 4.84 5.50 18.58
CA LEU A 89 4.00 4.32 18.30
C LEU A 89 2.52 4.57 18.57
N ALA A 90 2.18 5.28 19.64
CA ALA A 90 0.79 5.62 19.95
C ALA A 90 0.22 6.68 18.98
N GLY A 91 1.03 7.67 18.60
CA GLY A 91 0.62 8.74 17.69
C GLY A 91 0.35 8.25 16.27
N VAL A 92 1.18 7.35 15.73
CA VAL A 92 1.06 6.90 14.34
C VAL A 92 -0.26 6.17 14.05
N VAL A 93 -0.85 5.49 15.04
CA VAL A 93 -2.14 4.76 14.90
C VAL A 93 -3.30 5.73 14.63
N GLU A 94 -3.23 6.96 15.12
CA GLU A 94 -4.30 7.95 14.90
C GLU A 94 -4.31 8.46 13.45
N LEU A 95 -3.21 8.32 12.70
CA LEU A 95 -3.13 8.70 11.29
C LEU A 95 -3.96 7.79 10.38
N VAL A 96 -4.31 6.58 10.83
CA VAL A 96 -5.14 5.64 10.06
C VAL A 96 -6.50 6.25 9.72
N SER A 97 -7.12 6.93 10.69
CA SER A 97 -8.43 7.58 10.55
C SER A 97 -8.37 8.98 9.92
N ASN A 98 -7.20 9.63 9.94
CA ASN A 98 -7.02 11.05 9.58
C ASN A 98 -5.62 11.30 9.01
N THR A 99 -5.38 10.91 7.76
CA THR A 99 -4.06 10.98 7.10
C THR A 99 -3.49 12.39 7.01
N ASP A 100 -4.34 13.40 6.80
CA ASP A 100 -3.89 14.76 6.48
C ASP A 100 -3.86 15.67 7.72
N ASN A 101 -4.20 15.13 8.89
CA ASN A 101 -4.27 15.87 10.13
C ASN A 101 -3.45 15.19 11.22
N ALA A 102 -2.25 15.72 11.48
CA ALA A 102 -1.41 15.24 12.59
C ALA A 102 -1.95 15.64 13.98
N GLY A 103 -3.04 16.42 14.07
CA GLY A 103 -3.61 16.89 15.34
C GLY A 103 -4.01 15.76 16.30
N PRO A 104 -4.84 14.78 15.89
CA PRO A 104 -5.13 13.58 16.67
C PRO A 104 -3.87 12.81 17.11
N ALA A 105 -2.93 12.57 16.18
CA ALA A 105 -1.66 11.91 16.46
C ALA A 105 -0.82 12.64 17.52
N ASN A 106 -0.69 13.96 17.39
CA ASN A 106 0.00 14.81 18.36
C ASN A 106 -0.64 14.74 19.75
N ARG A 107 -1.97 14.85 19.84
CA ARG A 107 -2.68 14.72 21.13
C ARG A 107 -2.46 13.36 21.78
N LYS A 108 -2.42 12.29 20.98
CA LYS A 108 -2.19 10.93 21.48
C LYS A 108 -0.74 10.75 21.96
N ALA A 109 0.23 11.23 21.20
CA ALA A 109 1.64 11.23 21.59
C ALA A 109 1.84 12.01 22.91
N GLU A 110 1.21 13.17 23.07
CA GLU A 110 1.24 13.97 24.31
C GLU A 110 0.69 13.19 25.52
N GLN A 111 -0.44 12.48 25.36
CA GLN A 111 -1.01 11.66 26.44
C GLN A 111 -0.04 10.57 26.91
N PHE A 112 0.69 9.95 25.98
CA PHE A 112 1.69 8.92 26.30
C PHE A 112 2.92 9.52 26.97
N LEU A 113 3.41 10.68 26.52
CA LEU A 113 4.52 11.38 27.19
C LEU A 113 4.16 11.79 28.61
N ASN A 114 2.95 12.36 28.80
CA ASN A 114 2.43 12.74 30.11
C ASN A 114 2.31 11.54 31.06
N THR A 115 1.85 10.39 30.54
CA THR A 115 1.75 9.14 31.30
C THR A 115 3.13 8.62 31.72
N ASN A 116 4.16 8.84 30.90
CA ASN A 116 5.55 8.51 31.21
C ASN A 116 6.25 9.57 32.11
N GLY A 117 5.53 10.58 32.61
CA GLY A 117 6.05 11.59 33.53
C GLY A 117 6.78 12.76 32.85
N PHE A 118 6.63 12.91 31.53
CA PHE A 118 7.18 14.01 30.74
C PHE A 118 6.05 14.97 30.37
N SER A 119 5.71 15.89 31.28
CA SER A 119 4.59 16.81 31.09
C SER A 119 4.88 17.87 30.00
N LEU A 120 4.17 17.80 28.89
CA LEU A 120 4.14 18.83 27.85
C LEU A 120 2.81 19.60 27.95
N THR A 121 2.85 20.93 27.79
CA THR A 121 1.63 21.76 27.82
C THR A 121 0.92 21.66 26.47
N VAL A 122 -0.38 21.37 26.50
CA VAL A 122 -1.25 21.14 25.33
C VAL A 122 -1.29 22.36 24.41
N GLY A 123 -0.99 22.16 23.13
CA GLY A 123 -1.26 23.14 22.06
C GLY A 123 -0.17 23.29 21.02
N LEU A 124 0.00 22.30 20.13
CA LEU A 124 0.73 22.50 18.87
C LEU A 124 -0.20 23.04 17.77
N PRO A 125 -0.22 24.37 17.57
CA PRO A 125 -0.37 24.88 16.22
C PRO A 125 0.79 25.81 15.78
N ASN A 126 1.70 26.26 16.67
CA ASN A 126 2.84 27.11 16.31
C ASN A 126 4.03 27.07 17.32
N GLN A 127 5.16 26.49 16.89
CA GLN A 127 6.57 26.95 17.02
C GLN A 127 7.19 27.44 18.35
N ASN A 128 6.78 27.01 19.56
CA ASN A 128 7.59 27.35 20.76
C ASN A 128 7.59 26.34 21.93
N ASP A 129 7.15 25.10 21.74
CA ASP A 129 7.19 24.10 22.82
C ASP A 129 8.01 22.87 22.48
N LEU A 130 8.49 22.24 23.55
CA LEU A 130 9.51 21.20 23.74
C LEU A 130 9.34 19.89 22.93
N GLY A 131 8.65 19.91 21.80
CA GLY A 131 8.65 18.83 20.84
C GLY A 131 7.89 19.15 19.55
N THR A 132 8.33 18.56 18.43
CA THR A 132 7.67 18.67 17.13
C THR A 132 7.18 17.30 16.70
N GLY A 133 5.86 17.15 16.62
CA GLY A 133 5.18 16.00 16.04
C GLY A 133 4.71 16.32 14.63
N ARG A 134 5.02 15.47 13.65
CA ARG A 134 4.54 15.63 12.26
C ARG A 134 4.28 14.28 11.60
N ALA A 135 3.24 14.23 10.78
CA ALA A 135 3.09 13.17 9.80
C ALA A 135 4.16 13.35 8.72
N LEU A 136 4.74 12.24 8.28
CA LEU A 136 5.68 12.17 7.17
C LEU A 136 5.00 11.55 5.93
N PRO A 137 5.52 11.79 4.72
CA PRO A 137 5.06 11.08 3.52
C PRO A 137 5.12 9.57 3.72
N ALA A 138 4.22 8.84 3.05
CA ALA A 138 4.24 7.39 3.10
C ALA A 138 5.56 6.84 2.51
N THR A 139 6.03 5.70 3.02
CA THR A 139 7.17 4.99 2.41
C THR A 139 6.82 4.49 1.01
N GLU A 140 7.82 4.07 0.22
CA GLU A 140 7.61 3.33 -1.04
C GLU A 140 6.71 2.09 -0.88
N LEU A 141 6.66 1.48 0.30
CA LEU A 141 5.78 0.34 0.61
C LEU A 141 4.38 0.77 1.14
N GLY A 142 4.07 2.07 1.20
CA GLY A 142 2.78 2.59 1.65
C GLY A 142 2.59 2.78 3.16
N ALA A 143 3.64 2.66 3.99
CA ALA A 143 3.52 2.91 5.43
C ALA A 143 3.36 4.41 5.72
N LEU A 144 2.32 4.77 6.45
CA LEU A 144 2.21 6.09 7.08
C LEU A 144 3.24 6.21 8.19
N GLN A 145 3.83 7.38 8.31
CA GLN A 145 4.89 7.64 9.27
C GLN A 145 4.56 8.83 10.15
N TYR A 146 4.93 8.72 11.43
CA TYR A 146 4.82 9.80 12.40
C TYR A 146 6.17 10.00 13.08
N GLU A 147 6.68 11.21 12.99
CA GLU A 147 7.92 11.62 13.64
C GLU A 147 7.63 12.48 14.86
N LEU A 148 8.32 12.17 15.95
CA LEU A 148 8.24 12.90 17.19
C LEU A 148 9.65 13.24 17.68
N THR A 149 9.91 14.53 17.88
CA THR A 149 11.11 15.02 18.57
C THR A 149 10.69 15.65 19.90
N VAL A 150 11.39 15.38 20.98
CA VAL A 150 11.12 15.92 22.33
C VAL A 150 12.42 16.45 22.95
N ASP A 151 12.34 17.67 23.47
CA ASP A 151 13.36 18.35 24.26
C ASP A 151 12.99 18.33 25.75
N TRP A 152 13.91 17.94 26.62
CA TRP A 152 13.65 17.87 28.05
C TRP A 152 14.83 18.39 28.88
N PRO A 153 14.65 19.45 29.69
CA PRO A 153 15.70 19.96 30.56
C PRO A 153 15.92 19.04 31.76
N VAL A 154 17.16 18.58 31.94
CA VAL A 154 17.59 17.78 33.09
C VAL A 154 18.45 18.63 34.01
N ASP A 155 18.00 18.77 35.26
CA ASP A 155 18.77 19.38 36.34
C ASP A 155 20.04 18.58 36.65
N LEU A 156 21.18 19.27 36.73
CA LEU A 156 22.46 18.69 37.13
C LEU A 156 22.66 18.84 38.65
N PHE A 157 23.47 17.99 39.28
CA PHE A 157 23.75 18.06 40.72
C PHE A 157 25.04 18.83 41.01
N PHE A 158 26.17 18.38 40.46
CA PHE A 158 27.51 18.89 40.81
C PHE A 158 28.02 19.94 39.82
N LEU A 159 27.69 19.82 38.54
CA LEU A 159 28.00 20.79 37.48
C LEU A 159 27.33 22.16 37.72
N LYS A 160 26.29 22.20 38.56
CA LYS A 160 25.72 23.45 39.11
C LYS A 160 26.78 24.33 39.77
N LEU A 161 27.77 23.73 40.43
CA LEU A 161 28.85 24.44 41.14
C LEU A 161 29.79 25.23 40.21
N ILE A 162 29.82 24.90 38.92
CA ILE A 162 30.61 25.59 37.90
C ILE A 162 29.73 26.39 36.91
N GLY A 163 28.47 26.66 37.29
CA GLY A 163 27.56 27.51 36.51
C GLY A 163 26.76 26.79 35.42
N ARG A 164 26.68 25.45 35.45
CA ARG A 164 25.83 24.66 34.53
C ARG A 164 24.63 24.10 35.29
N GLU A 165 23.48 24.76 35.18
CA GLU A 165 22.29 24.39 35.96
C GLU A 165 21.53 23.20 35.39
N SER A 166 21.41 23.12 34.08
CA SER A 166 20.72 22.05 33.39
C SER A 166 21.39 21.72 32.05
N ILE A 167 21.04 20.56 31.52
CA ILE A 167 21.30 20.17 30.14
C ILE A 167 19.99 19.76 29.49
N THR A 168 19.70 20.30 28.30
CA THR A 168 18.54 19.87 27.53
C THR A 168 18.89 18.59 26.78
N LEU A 169 18.09 17.54 27.00
CA LEU A 169 18.15 16.30 26.26
C LEU A 169 17.16 16.34 25.11
N THR A 170 17.62 16.10 23.89
CA THR A 170 16.77 15.95 22.71
C THR A 170 16.70 14.49 22.32
N ARG A 171 15.49 13.96 22.13
CA ARG A 171 15.26 12.58 21.66
C ARG A 171 14.27 12.59 20.52
N ARG A 172 14.45 11.65 19.59
CA ARG A 172 13.68 11.53 18.36
C ARG A 172 13.26 10.08 18.20
N ALA A 173 12.02 9.87 17.76
CA ALA A 173 11.54 8.58 17.29
C ALA A 173 10.71 8.77 16.03
N VAL A 174 10.75 7.79 15.15
CA VAL A 174 9.86 7.68 14.00
C VAL A 174 9.13 6.35 14.13
N ALA A 175 7.81 6.39 14.02
CA ALA A 175 6.98 5.20 13.98
C ALA A 175 6.30 5.09 12.62
N GLY A 176 6.16 3.86 12.13
CA GLY A 176 5.45 3.51 10.91
C GLY A 176 4.23 2.65 11.20
N ILE A 177 3.22 2.75 10.34
CA ILE A 177 2.07 1.83 10.29
C ILE A 177 1.65 1.63 8.83
N PHE A 178 1.28 0.41 8.46
CA PHE A 178 0.66 0.12 7.17
C PHE A 178 -0.85 0.01 7.38
N PRO A 179 -1.62 1.10 7.19
CA PRO A 179 -3.06 1.04 7.32
C PRO A 179 -3.73 0.51 6.07
N GLN A 180 -3.11 0.69 4.91
CA GLN A 180 -3.70 0.35 3.63
C GLN A 180 -3.89 -1.16 3.53
N ALA A 181 -5.09 -1.57 3.19
CA ALA A 181 -5.41 -2.97 2.94
C ALA A 181 -5.37 -3.28 1.44
N ASP A 182 -5.12 -4.54 1.15
CA ASP A 182 -5.15 -5.12 -0.19
C ASP A 182 -6.62 -5.22 -0.63
N VAL A 183 -7.03 -4.36 -1.57
CA VAL A 183 -8.40 -4.33 -2.11
C VAL A 183 -8.50 -5.29 -3.28
N TYR A 184 -9.47 -6.19 -3.34
CA TYR A 184 -9.65 -7.07 -4.50
C TYR A 184 -9.80 -6.25 -5.77
N ALA A 185 -8.93 -6.49 -6.76
CA ALA A 185 -8.96 -5.72 -8.00
C ALA A 185 -10.30 -5.94 -8.74
N SER A 186 -10.74 -7.19 -8.86
CA SER A 186 -11.96 -7.53 -9.60
C SER A 186 -12.88 -8.43 -8.78
N ARG A 187 -14.20 -8.25 -8.96
CA ARG A 187 -15.22 -9.20 -8.45
C ARG A 187 -15.00 -10.59 -9.03
N ARG A 188 -14.48 -10.67 -10.26
CA ARG A 188 -14.29 -11.90 -11.03
C ARG A 188 -12.82 -12.30 -11.10
N ILE A 189 -12.07 -12.01 -10.04
CA ILE A 189 -10.62 -12.25 -10.00
C ILE A 189 -10.22 -13.71 -10.28
N GLU A 190 -11.10 -14.65 -9.92
CA GLU A 190 -10.84 -16.08 -10.12
C GLU A 190 -10.85 -16.48 -11.60
N ASP A 191 -11.68 -15.86 -12.43
CA ASP A 191 -11.94 -16.29 -13.81
C ASP A 191 -11.75 -15.20 -14.87
N GLY A 192 -11.47 -13.96 -14.47
CA GLY A 192 -11.09 -12.87 -15.37
C GLY A 192 -12.21 -12.45 -16.34
N ILE A 193 -13.48 -12.57 -15.93
CA ILE A 193 -14.65 -12.06 -16.67
C ILE A 193 -14.91 -10.59 -16.32
N LEU A 194 -15.05 -9.75 -17.34
CA LEU A 194 -15.55 -8.39 -17.18
C LEU A 194 -17.07 -8.40 -16.98
N SER A 195 -17.55 -7.84 -15.87
CA SER A 195 -18.98 -7.83 -15.56
C SER A 195 -19.45 -6.46 -15.07
N THR A 196 -19.35 -6.21 -13.76
CA THR A 196 -19.94 -5.01 -13.13
C THR A 196 -19.04 -3.79 -13.17
N SER A 197 -17.73 -4.00 -13.24
CA SER A 197 -16.70 -2.97 -13.20
C SER A 197 -15.41 -3.50 -13.82
N ASN A 198 -14.50 -2.59 -14.11
CA ASN A 198 -13.11 -2.85 -14.52
C ASN A 198 -12.19 -1.81 -13.88
N GLN A 199 -10.87 -2.01 -13.93
CA GLN A 199 -9.90 -1.00 -13.51
C GLN A 199 -9.94 0.17 -14.49
N ALA A 200 -9.74 1.38 -13.99
CA ALA A 200 -9.66 2.56 -14.83
C ALA A 200 -8.66 3.56 -14.25
N VAL A 201 -7.85 4.16 -15.12
CA VAL A 201 -6.95 5.27 -14.78
C VAL A 201 -7.06 6.34 -15.84
N PHE A 202 -6.92 7.60 -15.47
CA PHE A 202 -6.96 8.71 -16.42
C PHE A 202 -5.57 9.26 -16.72
N GLY A 203 -5.38 9.77 -17.92
CA GLY A 203 -4.14 10.45 -18.27
C GLY A 203 -3.86 11.71 -17.43
N PRO A 204 -2.59 12.10 -17.25
CA PRO A 204 -2.19 13.22 -16.41
C PRO A 204 -2.76 14.58 -16.86
N TRP A 205 -3.19 14.72 -18.13
CA TRP A 205 -3.82 15.94 -18.64
C TRP A 205 -5.36 15.95 -18.48
N SER A 206 -5.92 14.98 -17.76
CA SER A 206 -7.32 14.93 -17.35
C SER A 206 -7.60 15.79 -16.09
N CYS A 207 -8.79 15.64 -15.52
CA CYS A 207 -9.21 16.24 -14.25
C CYS A 207 -9.70 15.15 -13.31
N THR A 208 -9.68 15.47 -12.01
CA THR A 208 -10.16 14.54 -10.98
C THR A 208 -11.68 14.39 -10.96
N THR A 209 -12.41 15.33 -11.55
CA THR A 209 -13.87 15.26 -11.78
C THR A 209 -14.29 14.16 -12.76
N MET A 210 -13.33 13.33 -13.20
CA MET A 210 -13.55 12.17 -14.06
C MET A 210 -13.47 10.86 -13.26
N GLY A 211 -13.41 10.92 -11.93
CA GLY A 211 -13.35 9.74 -11.08
C GLY A 211 -11.97 9.26 -10.66
N ASP A 212 -10.89 9.76 -11.27
CA ASP A 212 -9.51 9.43 -10.86
C ASP A 212 -8.91 10.55 -9.99
N PRO A 213 -8.81 10.35 -8.67
CA PRO A 213 -8.33 11.37 -7.76
C PRO A 213 -6.80 11.58 -7.83
N PHE A 214 -6.01 10.72 -8.47
CA PHE A 214 -4.56 10.75 -8.31
C PHE A 214 -3.77 10.89 -9.61
N SER A 215 -4.18 10.26 -10.71
CA SER A 215 -3.40 10.36 -11.96
C SER A 215 -3.34 11.76 -12.57
N PRO A 216 -4.38 12.62 -12.50
CA PRO A 216 -4.31 13.97 -13.04
C PRO A 216 -3.21 14.83 -12.39
N ASP A 217 -2.37 15.49 -13.20
CA ASP A 217 -1.22 16.30 -12.73
C ASP A 217 -1.63 17.42 -11.75
N ALA A 218 -2.87 17.91 -11.89
CA ALA A 218 -3.44 18.99 -11.10
C ALA A 218 -4.25 18.49 -9.89
N SER A 219 -4.13 17.21 -9.51
CA SER A 219 -4.84 16.64 -8.38
C SER A 219 -4.57 17.42 -7.08
N PRO A 220 -5.61 17.69 -6.27
CA PRO A 220 -5.42 18.23 -4.92
C PRO A 220 -5.04 17.14 -3.91
N TRP A 221 -5.13 15.86 -4.25
CA TRP A 221 -4.87 14.73 -3.36
C TRP A 221 -3.50 14.07 -3.56
N ASP A 222 -2.86 14.27 -4.70
CA ASP A 222 -1.44 13.96 -4.90
C ASP A 222 -0.79 14.94 -5.88
N GLN A 223 0.51 15.21 -5.72
CA GLN A 223 1.24 16.12 -6.60
C GLN A 223 2.18 15.38 -7.53
N GLY A 224 1.90 15.48 -8.83
CA GLY A 224 2.74 14.95 -9.89
C GLY A 224 2.29 13.59 -10.39
N LEU A 225 3.24 12.82 -10.92
CA LEU A 225 2.97 11.54 -11.55
C LEU A 225 2.67 10.47 -10.48
N TYR A 226 1.43 10.02 -10.41
CA TYR A 226 1.01 8.96 -9.49
C TYR A 226 1.16 7.57 -10.12
N THR A 227 1.42 6.57 -9.27
CA THR A 227 1.51 5.16 -9.66
C THR A 227 0.57 4.33 -8.80
N TYR A 228 -0.42 3.72 -9.43
CA TYR A 228 -1.26 2.72 -8.78
C TYR A 228 -0.52 1.40 -8.73
N GLN A 229 -0.40 0.83 -7.53
CA GLN A 229 0.33 -0.40 -7.30
C GLN A 229 -0.64 -1.56 -7.07
N TYR A 230 -0.45 -2.63 -7.82
CA TYR A 230 -1.17 -3.89 -7.64
C TYR A 230 -0.24 -4.94 -7.06
N ARG A 231 -0.80 -5.83 -6.23
CA ARG A 231 -0.11 -7.00 -5.67
C ARG A 231 -0.79 -8.27 -6.15
N ILE A 232 0.00 -9.19 -6.66
CA ILE A 232 -0.44 -10.49 -7.16
C ILE A 232 0.04 -11.54 -6.17
N LEU A 233 -0.89 -12.10 -5.39
CA LEU A 233 -0.61 -13.15 -4.43
C LEU A 233 -0.50 -14.49 -5.15
N ILE A 234 0.64 -15.15 -4.98
CA ILE A 234 0.86 -16.54 -5.40
C ILE A 234 0.82 -17.41 -4.14
N PRO A 235 -0.19 -18.28 -3.99
CA PRO A 235 -0.33 -19.06 -2.77
C PRO A 235 0.81 -20.08 -2.64
N SER A 236 1.10 -20.49 -1.40
CA SER A 236 2.18 -21.44 -1.12
C SER A 236 1.96 -22.82 -1.73
N ASP A 237 0.70 -23.21 -1.94
CA ASP A 237 0.27 -24.46 -2.55
C ASP A 237 -0.05 -24.34 -4.05
N TYR A 238 0.31 -23.23 -4.69
CA TYR A 238 0.13 -23.04 -6.14
C TYR A 238 0.83 -24.16 -6.92
N GLY A 239 0.02 -24.99 -7.60
CA GLY A 239 0.46 -26.25 -8.20
C GLY A 239 1.00 -26.16 -9.63
N HIS A 240 1.37 -24.97 -10.11
CA HIS A 240 1.88 -24.75 -11.47
C HIS A 240 3.23 -24.03 -11.43
N ASP A 241 4.07 -24.31 -12.43
CA ASP A 241 5.44 -23.77 -12.50
C ASP A 241 5.48 -22.34 -13.05
N ILE A 242 4.43 -21.94 -13.79
CA ILE A 242 4.32 -20.65 -14.47
C ILE A 242 3.14 -19.87 -13.92
N VAL A 243 3.37 -18.58 -13.64
CA VAL A 243 2.34 -17.58 -13.41
C VAL A 243 2.26 -16.69 -14.64
N ARG A 244 1.12 -16.71 -15.32
CA ARG A 244 0.79 -15.71 -16.34
C ARG A 244 0.08 -14.55 -15.69
N VAL A 245 0.47 -13.34 -16.06
CA VAL A 245 -0.25 -12.10 -15.78
C VAL A 245 -0.86 -11.60 -17.10
N GLU A 246 -2.16 -11.47 -17.15
CA GLU A 246 -2.91 -10.97 -18.30
C GLU A 246 -3.36 -9.53 -18.02
N LEU A 247 -3.04 -8.63 -18.95
CA LEU A 247 -3.51 -7.24 -18.99
C LEU A 247 -4.38 -7.08 -20.21
N PHE A 248 -5.62 -6.66 -20.00
CA PHE A 248 -6.61 -6.76 -21.05
C PHE A 248 -7.57 -5.55 -21.01
N ASP A 249 -7.79 -4.96 -22.18
CA ASP A 249 -8.48 -3.69 -22.45
C ASP A 249 -9.96 -3.94 -22.79
N PRO A 250 -10.94 -3.64 -21.91
CA PRO A 250 -12.35 -3.84 -22.19
C PRO A 250 -12.84 -3.35 -23.56
N ASP A 251 -12.19 -2.35 -24.17
CA ASP A 251 -12.68 -1.67 -25.36
C ASP A 251 -11.67 -1.35 -26.46
N SER A 252 -10.67 -2.20 -26.62
CA SER A 252 -9.71 -2.39 -27.74
C SER A 252 -9.98 -1.91 -29.17
N MET A 253 -11.18 -1.46 -29.49
CA MET A 253 -11.60 -0.86 -30.73
C MET A 253 -12.39 0.43 -30.46
N ASN A 254 -11.72 1.57 -30.37
CA ASN A 254 -12.38 2.87 -30.47
C ASN A 254 -12.73 3.18 -31.95
N GLN A 255 -13.57 2.35 -32.55
CA GLN A 255 -14.06 2.48 -33.91
C GLN A 255 -15.27 3.41 -33.98
N SER A 256 -15.49 4.04 -35.15
CA SER A 256 -16.69 4.84 -35.42
C SER A 256 -17.93 4.00 -35.70
N SER A 257 -17.79 2.68 -35.85
CA SER A 257 -18.93 1.76 -35.95
C SER A 257 -19.75 1.78 -34.66
N ASN A 258 -21.06 1.70 -34.79
CA ASN A 258 -21.98 1.72 -33.66
C ASN A 258 -22.94 0.55 -33.65
N THR A 259 -22.83 -0.36 -34.62
CA THR A 259 -23.69 -1.55 -34.72
C THR A 259 -22.80 -2.76 -34.75
N PHE A 260 -23.08 -3.71 -33.87
CA PHE A 260 -22.28 -4.90 -33.64
C PHE A 260 -23.16 -6.14 -33.59
N GLN A 261 -22.59 -7.27 -34.01
CA GLN A 261 -23.21 -8.56 -33.83
C GLN A 261 -22.88 -9.05 -32.41
N VAL A 262 -23.85 -8.96 -31.52
CA VAL A 262 -23.74 -9.35 -30.12
C VAL A 262 -24.12 -10.81 -30.01
N LEU A 263 -23.18 -11.65 -29.59
CA LEU A 263 -23.41 -13.07 -29.33
C LEU A 263 -23.96 -13.25 -27.90
N HIS A 264 -24.87 -14.20 -27.73
CA HIS A 264 -25.46 -14.52 -26.42
C HIS A 264 -24.88 -15.81 -25.85
N THR A 265 -24.79 -15.90 -24.53
CA THR A 265 -24.32 -17.11 -23.82
C THR A 265 -25.19 -18.33 -24.16
N ASP A 266 -24.63 -19.53 -24.06
CA ASP A 266 -25.37 -20.78 -24.29
C ASP A 266 -26.54 -20.92 -23.32
N LEU A 267 -26.37 -20.41 -22.08
CA LEU A 267 -27.43 -20.36 -21.09
C LEU A 267 -28.54 -19.40 -21.49
N ALA A 268 -28.22 -18.22 -22.01
CA ALA A 268 -29.21 -17.27 -22.52
C ALA A 268 -30.00 -17.85 -23.70
N GLN A 269 -29.31 -18.54 -24.63
CA GLN A 269 -29.93 -19.24 -25.74
C GLN A 269 -30.89 -20.35 -25.26
N ALA A 270 -30.48 -21.13 -24.26
CA ALA A 270 -31.33 -22.14 -23.63
C ALA A 270 -32.57 -21.54 -22.94
N ASN A 271 -32.53 -20.25 -22.58
CA ASN A 271 -33.65 -19.50 -22.00
C ASN A 271 -34.41 -18.65 -23.04
N GLY A 272 -34.23 -18.93 -24.33
CA GLY A 272 -35.07 -18.39 -25.40
C GLY A 272 -34.53 -17.14 -26.11
N MET A 273 -33.31 -16.71 -25.81
CA MET A 273 -32.62 -15.68 -26.61
C MET A 273 -32.09 -16.28 -27.93
N PRO A 274 -31.96 -15.47 -29.00
CA PRO A 274 -31.30 -15.93 -30.23
C PRO A 274 -29.81 -16.20 -29.99
N ALA A 275 -29.12 -16.83 -30.94
CA ALA A 275 -27.67 -17.03 -30.84
C ALA A 275 -26.90 -15.70 -30.93
N PHE A 276 -27.45 -14.73 -31.66
CA PHE A 276 -26.90 -13.39 -31.77
C PHE A 276 -27.97 -12.37 -32.13
N ASP A 277 -27.73 -11.11 -31.80
CA ASP A 277 -28.51 -9.95 -32.21
C ASP A 277 -27.64 -8.88 -32.85
N SER A 278 -28.23 -8.05 -33.72
CA SER A 278 -27.57 -6.85 -34.24
C SER A 278 -27.99 -5.66 -33.38
N LEU A 279 -27.14 -5.26 -32.45
CA LEU A 279 -27.42 -4.21 -31.47
C LEU A 279 -26.51 -3.00 -31.70
N SER A 280 -26.93 -1.84 -31.18
CA SER A 280 -26.23 -0.59 -31.40
C SER A 280 -25.99 0.22 -30.12
N CYS A 281 -24.88 0.95 -30.12
CA CYS A 281 -24.61 2.01 -29.15
C CYS A 281 -25.68 3.10 -29.24
N SER A 282 -26.17 3.57 -28.09
CA SER A 282 -27.05 4.74 -28.02
C SER A 282 -26.31 6.03 -28.41
N ASN A 283 -25.01 6.10 -28.11
CA ASN A 283 -24.12 7.20 -28.45
C ASN A 283 -23.12 6.81 -29.53
N SER A 284 -23.11 7.54 -30.64
CA SER A 284 -22.20 7.29 -31.77
C SER A 284 -20.82 7.93 -31.63
N SER A 285 -20.61 8.72 -30.57
CA SER A 285 -19.40 9.50 -30.40
C SER A 285 -18.26 8.65 -29.83
N ARG A 286 -17.09 8.77 -30.45
CA ARG A 286 -15.86 8.04 -30.07
C ARG A 286 -15.19 8.53 -28.78
N HIS A 287 -15.62 9.69 -28.27
CA HIS A 287 -15.13 10.21 -26.99
C HIS A 287 -16.07 9.88 -25.83
N GLN A 288 -17.07 9.04 -26.08
CA GLN A 288 -18.09 8.64 -25.13
C GLN A 288 -18.08 7.10 -25.05
N PRO A 289 -18.33 6.55 -23.87
CA PRO A 289 -18.33 5.13 -23.66
C PRO A 289 -19.56 4.52 -24.33
N CYS A 290 -19.42 3.29 -24.79
CA CYS A 290 -20.46 2.44 -25.29
C CYS A 290 -20.33 1.04 -24.71
N LEU A 291 -21.29 0.70 -23.85
CA LEU A 291 -21.61 -0.67 -23.48
C LEU A 291 -22.99 -0.99 -24.05
N ILE A 292 -23.08 -2.07 -24.81
CA ILE A 292 -24.35 -2.53 -25.37
C ILE A 292 -24.97 -3.52 -24.38
N ASN A 293 -26.17 -3.20 -23.89
CA ASN A 293 -26.96 -4.14 -23.08
C ASN A 293 -27.36 -5.34 -23.94
N THR A 294 -26.90 -6.54 -23.56
CA THR A 294 -27.20 -7.79 -24.27
C THR A 294 -28.65 -8.23 -24.07
N GLY A 295 -29.30 -7.75 -23.01
CA GLY A 295 -30.62 -8.19 -22.58
C GLY A 295 -30.60 -9.43 -21.68
N GLU A 296 -29.45 -10.08 -21.48
CA GLU A 296 -29.37 -11.31 -20.67
C GLU A 296 -29.77 -11.08 -19.20
N ALA A 297 -29.56 -9.87 -18.68
CA ALA A 297 -30.00 -9.49 -17.33
C ALA A 297 -31.53 -9.56 -17.12
N ASN A 298 -32.33 -9.51 -18.20
CA ASN A 298 -33.79 -9.61 -18.12
C ASN A 298 -34.29 -11.04 -17.95
N LEU A 299 -33.41 -12.05 -18.02
CA LEU A 299 -33.78 -13.46 -17.87
C LEU A 299 -34.04 -13.87 -16.41
N GLY A 300 -33.74 -13.01 -15.43
CA GLY A 300 -33.89 -13.34 -14.01
C GLY A 300 -32.90 -14.39 -13.51
N LEU A 301 -31.79 -14.58 -14.24
CA LEU A 301 -30.69 -15.46 -13.86
C LEU A 301 -29.70 -14.72 -12.94
N ALA A 302 -28.92 -15.47 -12.16
CA ALA A 302 -27.87 -14.90 -11.33
C ALA A 302 -26.84 -14.15 -12.20
N LEU A 303 -26.38 -13.00 -11.72
CA LEU A 303 -25.45 -12.12 -12.45
C LEU A 303 -24.18 -12.85 -12.91
N ASP A 304 -23.69 -13.77 -12.10
CA ASP A 304 -22.49 -14.58 -12.37
C ASP A 304 -22.66 -15.61 -13.49
N ASN A 305 -23.87 -15.75 -14.05
CA ASN A 305 -24.22 -16.72 -15.08
C ASN A 305 -24.60 -16.06 -16.42
N ILE A 306 -24.57 -14.74 -16.51
CA ILE A 306 -25.00 -13.98 -17.68
C ILE A 306 -23.90 -13.05 -18.14
N ASN A 307 -23.94 -12.66 -19.41
CA ASN A 307 -23.11 -11.59 -19.95
C ASN A 307 -23.97 -10.32 -20.09
N PRO A 308 -24.03 -9.42 -19.08
CA PRO A 308 -24.97 -8.30 -19.10
C PRO A 308 -24.67 -7.27 -20.18
N PHE A 309 -23.41 -7.15 -20.58
CA PHE A 309 -22.97 -6.15 -21.57
C PHE A 309 -22.01 -6.72 -22.59
N TRP A 310 -22.07 -6.12 -23.76
CA TRP A 310 -21.06 -6.21 -24.78
C TRP A 310 -20.25 -4.92 -24.78
N PHE A 311 -18.96 -5.03 -24.50
CA PHE A 311 -18.03 -3.91 -24.40
C PHE A 311 -17.61 -3.46 -25.80
N VAL A 312 -17.71 -2.15 -26.06
CA VAL A 312 -17.39 -1.58 -27.37
C VAL A 312 -16.40 -0.42 -27.24
N ARG A 313 -16.72 0.54 -26.37
CA ARG A 313 -15.90 1.71 -26.00
C ARG A 313 -16.05 1.94 -24.50
N ILE A 314 -14.97 2.10 -23.77
CA ILE A 314 -14.90 2.42 -22.35
C ILE A 314 -14.06 3.67 -22.21
N ASP A 315 -12.96 3.79 -22.95
CA ASP A 315 -12.06 4.93 -22.91
C ASP A 315 -12.73 6.25 -23.28
N GLU A 316 -13.13 7.00 -22.26
CA GLU A 316 -13.63 8.36 -22.45
C GLU A 316 -12.49 9.29 -22.85
N ASN A 317 -12.45 9.70 -24.13
CA ASN A 317 -11.51 10.71 -24.61
C ASN A 317 -11.95 12.12 -24.15
N ARG A 318 -11.74 12.43 -22.87
CA ARG A 318 -11.90 13.78 -22.30
C ARG A 318 -10.57 14.53 -22.37
N TYR A 319 -10.61 15.85 -22.37
CA TYR A 319 -9.38 16.64 -22.21
C TYR A 319 -9.58 17.74 -21.21
N GLY A 320 -8.64 17.84 -20.27
CA GLY A 320 -8.42 19.02 -19.45
C GLY A 320 -7.38 19.93 -20.08
N THR A 321 -7.27 21.14 -19.56
CA THR A 321 -6.06 21.94 -19.83
C THR A 321 -4.96 21.41 -18.91
N SER A 322 -3.85 20.91 -19.47
CA SER A 322 -2.70 20.40 -18.71
C SER A 322 -2.31 21.34 -17.57
N GLY A 323 -2.11 20.77 -16.37
CA GLY A 323 -1.78 21.50 -15.15
C GLY A 323 -2.96 22.25 -14.51
N THR A 324 -4.20 22.01 -14.94
CA THR A 324 -5.40 22.56 -14.30
C THR A 324 -6.44 21.49 -14.02
N ASN A 325 -7.10 21.56 -12.86
CA ASN A 325 -8.21 20.68 -12.51
C ASN A 325 -9.57 21.27 -12.94
N SER A 326 -9.64 21.91 -14.11
CA SER A 326 -10.85 22.62 -14.54
C SER A 326 -11.09 22.51 -16.04
N GLY A 327 -12.37 22.49 -16.43
CA GLY A 327 -12.77 22.53 -17.83
C GLY A 327 -12.59 21.19 -18.57
N CYS A 328 -12.59 20.07 -17.84
CA CYS A 328 -12.55 18.76 -18.46
C CYS A 328 -13.84 18.46 -19.23
N GLY A 329 -13.67 18.15 -20.51
CA GLY A 329 -14.75 17.82 -21.41
C GLY A 329 -14.24 17.64 -22.83
N ALA A 330 -15.04 17.03 -23.68
CA ALA A 330 -14.71 16.88 -25.09
C ALA A 330 -15.95 17.01 -25.96
N ASN A 331 -15.81 17.73 -27.07
CA ASN A 331 -16.83 17.84 -28.11
C ASN A 331 -16.60 16.85 -29.27
N SER A 332 -15.42 16.23 -29.31
CA SER A 332 -15.00 15.29 -30.35
C SER A 332 -13.77 14.53 -29.88
N TYR A 333 -13.61 13.30 -30.35
CA TYR A 333 -12.42 12.49 -30.13
C TYR A 333 -11.16 13.14 -30.74
N GLN A 334 -10.04 13.10 -30.00
CA GLN A 334 -8.72 13.51 -30.46
C GLN A 334 -7.70 12.45 -30.09
N VAL A 335 -6.97 11.95 -31.10
CA VAL A 335 -5.96 10.88 -30.91
C VAL A 335 -4.85 11.31 -29.94
N ALA A 336 -4.47 12.60 -29.97
CA ALA A 336 -3.44 13.15 -29.08
C ALA A 336 -3.82 13.09 -27.58
N ASN A 337 -5.10 12.91 -27.26
CA ASN A 337 -5.57 12.80 -25.88
C ASN A 337 -5.63 11.35 -25.40
N ASN A 338 -5.39 10.36 -26.27
CA ASN A 338 -5.28 8.96 -25.83
C ASN A 338 -4.17 8.86 -24.78
N THR A 339 -4.50 8.20 -23.67
CA THR A 339 -3.63 8.08 -22.51
C THR A 339 -2.56 7.04 -22.77
N GLN A 340 -1.31 7.35 -22.45
CA GLN A 340 -0.24 6.35 -22.51
C GLN A 340 0.02 5.85 -21.09
N THR A 341 -0.15 4.54 -20.88
CA THR A 341 0.02 3.90 -19.58
C THR A 341 1.20 2.94 -19.59
N VAL A 342 2.06 3.00 -18.57
CA VAL A 342 3.17 2.08 -18.35
C VAL A 342 2.77 1.09 -17.26
N TYR A 343 2.96 -0.19 -17.57
CA TYR A 343 2.71 -1.33 -16.70
C TYR A 343 4.04 -2.02 -16.42
N ASN A 344 4.52 -1.98 -15.17
CA ASN A 344 5.80 -2.56 -14.78
C ASN A 344 5.59 -3.69 -13.77
N LEU A 345 5.84 -4.92 -14.20
CA LEU A 345 5.77 -6.14 -13.41
C LEU A 345 7.14 -6.40 -12.74
N TYR A 346 7.14 -6.66 -11.44
CA TYR A 346 8.34 -6.90 -10.65
C TYR A 346 8.05 -7.74 -9.40
N TYR A 347 9.11 -8.10 -8.68
CA TYR A 347 9.01 -8.68 -7.34
C TYR A 347 10.09 -8.12 -6.41
N TRP A 348 9.96 -8.38 -5.11
CA TRP A 348 11.01 -8.10 -4.14
C TRP A 348 11.78 -9.37 -3.84
N ALA A 349 13.08 -9.37 -4.09
CA ALA A 349 14.01 -10.42 -3.63
C ALA A 349 14.53 -10.07 -2.24
N GLN A 350 14.72 -11.09 -1.38
CA GLN A 350 15.31 -10.92 -0.07
C GLN A 350 16.73 -11.50 -0.05
N ASN A 351 17.72 -10.63 0.18
CA ASN A 351 19.11 -11.05 0.33
C ASN A 351 19.33 -11.84 1.64
N PRO A 352 20.41 -12.63 1.75
CA PRO A 352 20.74 -13.37 2.98
C PRO A 352 20.94 -12.51 4.23
N ASP A 353 21.18 -11.21 4.08
CA ASP A 353 21.30 -10.24 5.18
C ASP A 353 19.95 -9.62 5.60
N GLY A 354 18.86 -10.00 4.93
CA GLY A 354 17.49 -9.53 5.17
C GLY A 354 17.10 -8.28 4.37
N THR A 355 18.02 -7.68 3.61
CA THR A 355 17.70 -6.52 2.76
C THR A 355 16.81 -6.91 1.59
N LEU A 356 15.90 -6.01 1.20
CA LEU A 356 14.99 -6.22 0.07
C LEU A 356 15.50 -5.46 -1.16
N VAL A 357 15.45 -6.10 -2.32
CA VAL A 357 15.82 -5.52 -3.61
C VAL A 357 14.69 -5.75 -4.59
N ARG A 358 14.27 -4.70 -5.30
CA ARG A 358 13.30 -4.80 -6.39
C ARG A 358 13.98 -5.42 -7.62
N ILE A 359 13.36 -6.45 -8.18
CA ILE A 359 13.77 -7.09 -9.43
C ILE A 359 12.64 -6.92 -10.45
N ASN A 360 12.90 -6.18 -11.51
CA ASN A 360 11.95 -6.00 -12.60
C ASN A 360 11.86 -7.28 -13.43
N LEU A 361 10.66 -7.57 -13.92
CA LEU A 361 10.38 -8.74 -14.75
C LEU A 361 10.02 -8.31 -16.18
N ALA A 362 8.99 -7.47 -16.30
CA ALA A 362 8.48 -7.05 -17.60
C ALA A 362 7.92 -5.64 -17.54
N THR A 363 8.10 -4.88 -18.62
CA THR A 363 7.46 -3.58 -18.79
C THR A 363 6.65 -3.58 -20.08
N TYR A 364 5.40 -3.15 -20.00
CA TYR A 364 4.55 -2.88 -21.15
C TYR A 364 4.16 -1.40 -21.15
N THR A 365 4.40 -0.72 -22.27
CA THR A 365 3.94 0.64 -22.48
C THR A 365 2.79 0.62 -23.48
N GLY A 366 1.63 1.11 -23.05
CA GLY A 366 0.45 1.30 -23.88
C GLY A 366 0.78 2.12 -25.12
N GLN A 367 0.02 1.89 -26.18
CA GLN A 367 0.21 2.55 -27.46
C GLN A 367 -1.00 3.43 -27.68
N VAL A 368 -0.88 4.68 -28.11
CA VAL A 368 -1.94 5.69 -28.22
C VAL A 368 -2.48 5.99 -29.62
N GLY A 369 -1.79 5.61 -30.69
CA GLY A 369 -2.27 5.57 -32.07
C GLY A 369 -2.08 6.88 -32.80
N ASP A 370 -1.32 7.81 -32.22
CA ASP A 370 -1.13 9.17 -32.74
C ASP A 370 0.02 9.28 -33.74
N GLY A 371 0.83 8.23 -33.92
CA GLY A 371 1.98 8.24 -34.82
C GLY A 371 3.12 9.18 -34.35
N VAL A 372 3.05 9.68 -33.11
CA VAL A 372 4.04 10.53 -32.45
C VAL A 372 4.68 9.79 -31.28
N ARG A 373 3.85 9.22 -30.40
CA ARG A 373 4.24 8.41 -29.24
C ARG A 373 4.39 6.92 -29.59
N ASP A 374 3.85 6.50 -30.73
CA ASP A 374 3.97 5.16 -31.31
C ASP A 374 3.96 5.23 -32.86
N ASN A 375 3.77 4.09 -33.52
CA ASN A 375 3.75 3.96 -34.98
C ASN A 375 2.37 4.19 -35.63
N GLY A 376 1.34 4.53 -34.86
CA GLY A 376 0.04 4.99 -35.34
C GLY A 376 -0.83 3.93 -36.03
N ASN A 377 -0.58 2.64 -35.80
CA ASN A 377 -1.25 1.55 -36.52
C ASN A 377 -2.39 0.85 -35.74
N HIS A 378 -2.83 1.45 -34.63
CA HIS A 378 -3.89 0.94 -33.78
C HIS A 378 -4.84 2.08 -33.37
N LEU A 379 -6.00 1.73 -32.78
CA LEU A 379 -7.14 2.65 -32.61
C LEU A 379 -7.47 3.00 -31.14
N THR A 380 -6.88 2.30 -30.17
CA THR A 380 -7.03 2.52 -28.70
C THR A 380 -5.67 2.65 -28.03
N ASP A 381 -5.65 2.99 -26.75
CA ASP A 381 -4.45 3.19 -25.92
C ASP A 381 -3.74 1.89 -25.48
N MET A 382 -4.34 0.72 -25.71
CA MET A 382 -3.71 -0.58 -25.45
C MET A 382 -3.86 -1.60 -26.59
N GLN A 383 -2.73 -2.17 -27.00
CA GLN A 383 -2.70 -3.51 -27.60
C GLN A 383 -2.55 -4.54 -26.48
N TRP A 384 -3.56 -5.39 -26.31
CA TRP A 384 -3.65 -6.42 -25.27
C TRP A 384 -2.33 -7.14 -24.95
N VAL A 385 -2.10 -7.43 -23.67
CA VAL A 385 -1.08 -8.37 -23.22
C VAL A 385 -1.76 -9.56 -22.56
N SER A 386 -2.25 -10.48 -23.38
CA SER A 386 -2.62 -11.84 -22.96
C SER A 386 -1.61 -12.82 -23.56
N PRO A 387 -0.44 -13.02 -22.92
CA PRO A 387 0.69 -13.71 -23.54
C PRO A 387 0.28 -15.04 -24.20
N GLY A 388 0.53 -15.14 -25.51
CA GLY A 388 0.23 -16.31 -26.32
C GLY A 388 -1.18 -16.37 -26.95
N ALA A 389 -2.13 -15.54 -26.54
CA ALA A 389 -3.52 -15.62 -27.04
C ALA A 389 -3.61 -15.42 -28.57
N PRO A 390 -4.50 -16.13 -29.28
CA PRO A 390 -4.62 -16.03 -30.73
C PRO A 390 -5.13 -14.63 -31.17
N PRO A 391 -4.65 -14.09 -32.31
CA PRO A 391 -5.14 -12.83 -32.85
C PRO A 391 -6.62 -12.88 -33.20
N SER A 392 -7.34 -11.77 -33.04
CA SER A 392 -8.76 -11.67 -33.35
C SER A 392 -9.03 -10.81 -34.61
N THR A 393 -10.15 -11.04 -35.30
CA THR A 393 -10.50 -10.38 -36.58
C THR A 393 -10.63 -8.84 -36.51
N GLY A 394 -10.73 -8.28 -35.30
CA GLY A 394 -10.74 -6.83 -35.05
C GLY A 394 -9.41 -6.27 -34.53
N GLN A 395 -8.45 -7.14 -34.22
CA GLN A 395 -7.17 -6.82 -33.58
C GLN A 395 -6.08 -7.72 -34.19
N PRO A 396 -5.60 -7.41 -35.40
CA PRO A 396 -4.68 -8.26 -36.14
C PRO A 396 -3.24 -8.23 -35.61
N ALA A 397 -2.94 -7.38 -34.61
CA ALA A 397 -1.61 -7.29 -34.01
C ALA A 397 -1.32 -8.55 -33.18
N ILE A 398 -0.08 -9.02 -33.26
CA ILE A 398 0.40 -10.12 -32.41
C ILE A 398 0.49 -9.55 -30.99
N VAL A 399 -0.42 -9.98 -30.11
CA VAL A 399 -0.24 -9.85 -28.65
C VAL A 399 1.19 -10.26 -28.36
N PRO A 400 2.02 -9.49 -27.62
CA PRO A 400 3.41 -9.86 -27.34
C PRO A 400 3.49 -11.23 -26.65
N ALA A 401 3.40 -12.27 -27.45
CA ALA A 401 3.81 -13.61 -27.16
C ALA A 401 5.32 -13.47 -27.20
N ASP A 402 5.93 -13.82 -26.09
CA ASP A 402 7.34 -14.12 -25.95
C ASP A 402 7.89 -14.55 -27.33
N CYS A 403 8.62 -13.64 -27.99
CA CYS A 403 8.80 -13.69 -29.43
C CYS A 403 9.42 -15.04 -29.81
N SER A 404 8.70 -15.84 -30.60
CA SER A 404 9.01 -17.25 -30.80
C SER A 404 10.41 -17.44 -31.39
N GLY A 405 11.32 -18.07 -30.65
CA GLY A 405 12.66 -18.40 -31.16
C GLY A 405 13.74 -18.65 -30.12
N THR A 406 13.52 -18.23 -28.87
CA THR A 406 14.44 -18.50 -27.76
C THR A 406 13.67 -19.04 -26.57
N THR A 407 14.30 -19.94 -25.81
CA THR A 407 13.79 -20.44 -24.53
C THR A 407 13.88 -19.40 -23.40
N ASN A 408 14.06 -18.11 -23.72
CA ASN A 408 14.08 -16.94 -22.83
C ASN A 408 14.08 -15.71 -23.76
N GLY A 409 12.99 -14.94 -23.80
CA GLY A 409 12.69 -13.88 -24.78
C GLY A 409 13.85 -13.01 -25.29
N GLY A 410 13.86 -12.78 -26.60
CA GLY A 410 14.79 -11.91 -27.35
C GLY A 410 15.37 -12.66 -28.56
N THR A 411 15.31 -12.20 -29.81
CA THR A 411 15.23 -10.85 -30.38
C THR A 411 14.62 -10.97 -31.78
N ASP A 412 13.59 -10.18 -32.08
CA ASP A 412 13.18 -9.60 -33.39
C ASP A 412 11.65 -9.45 -33.47
N CYS A 413 11.10 -8.53 -32.68
CA CYS A 413 9.68 -8.17 -32.70
C CYS A 413 9.58 -6.84 -33.48
N ASN A 414 9.71 -6.90 -34.80
CA ASN A 414 9.67 -5.70 -35.63
C ASN A 414 8.27 -5.06 -35.61
N ASN A 415 8.15 -4.04 -34.76
CA ASN A 415 7.12 -3.00 -34.67
C ASN A 415 5.73 -3.51 -34.30
N ASP A 416 5.27 -3.18 -33.07
CA ASP A 416 3.86 -2.91 -32.64
C ASP A 416 3.71 -3.07 -31.11
N GLY A 417 4.44 -2.27 -30.32
CA GLY A 417 4.41 -2.33 -28.84
C GLY A 417 5.73 -2.78 -28.27
N VAL A 418 6.50 -1.83 -27.74
CA VAL A 418 7.87 -2.10 -27.29
C VAL A 418 7.81 -2.80 -25.93
N LEU A 419 8.01 -4.12 -25.92
CA LEU A 419 8.62 -4.79 -24.78
C LEU A 419 10.10 -4.40 -24.81
N GLU A 420 10.51 -3.43 -23.99
CA GLU A 420 11.95 -3.18 -23.77
C GLU A 420 12.49 -4.41 -23.01
N PRO A 421 13.43 -5.18 -23.55
CA PRO A 421 14.18 -6.13 -22.74
C PRO A 421 15.02 -5.33 -21.75
N ASP A 422 14.83 -5.54 -20.44
CA ASP A 422 15.83 -5.08 -19.48
C ASP A 422 17.15 -5.82 -19.79
N ASP A 423 18.29 -5.13 -19.66
CA ASP A 423 19.65 -5.55 -20.05
C ASP A 423 20.14 -6.87 -19.40
N ASP A 424 19.31 -7.57 -18.61
CA ASP A 424 19.60 -8.80 -17.88
C ASP A 424 19.01 -10.09 -18.49
N GLY A 425 18.17 -10.00 -19.52
CA GLY A 425 17.53 -11.16 -20.14
C GLY A 425 16.29 -11.70 -19.43
N SER A 426 15.59 -10.86 -18.65
CA SER A 426 14.36 -11.20 -17.93
C SER A 426 13.12 -11.38 -18.83
N SER A 427 12.33 -12.37 -18.42
CA SER A 427 11.12 -12.98 -18.99
C SER A 427 9.90 -12.07 -19.05
N GLY A 428 9.03 -12.24 -20.05
CA GLY A 428 7.78 -11.46 -20.20
C GLY A 428 6.70 -11.67 -19.11
N PHE A 429 5.44 -11.38 -19.44
CA PHE A 429 4.30 -11.54 -18.54
C PHE A 429 3.91 -13.01 -18.25
N GLU A 430 4.76 -13.97 -18.64
CA GLU A 430 4.75 -15.36 -18.19
C GLU A 430 5.99 -15.63 -17.35
N VAL A 431 5.79 -15.84 -16.06
CA VAL A 431 6.86 -15.87 -15.07
C VAL A 431 7.04 -17.28 -14.55
N SER A 432 8.22 -17.87 -14.76
CA SER A 432 8.64 -19.13 -14.15
C SER A 432 8.97 -18.92 -12.67
N ILE A 433 8.22 -19.61 -11.80
CA ILE A 433 8.43 -19.54 -10.36
C ILE A 433 9.85 -20.00 -9.96
N PHE A 434 10.42 -20.95 -10.70
CA PHE A 434 11.73 -21.52 -10.36
C PHE A 434 12.90 -20.77 -10.98
N ASN A 435 12.71 -20.17 -12.16
CA ASN A 435 13.81 -19.56 -12.92
C ASN A 435 13.85 -18.05 -12.76
N ASP A 436 12.69 -17.39 -12.69
CA ASP A 436 12.60 -15.93 -12.78
C ASP A 436 12.43 -15.29 -11.40
N LEU A 437 11.83 -16.01 -10.44
CA LEU A 437 11.55 -15.55 -9.07
C LEU A 437 12.60 -15.99 -8.05
N VAL A 438 13.88 -15.82 -8.37
CA VAL A 438 15.00 -16.19 -7.49
C VAL A 438 14.97 -15.34 -6.22
N ASP A 439 15.08 -16.00 -5.06
CA ASP A 439 15.09 -15.35 -3.75
C ASP A 439 13.87 -14.46 -3.45
N ILE A 440 12.73 -14.72 -4.11
CA ILE A 440 11.49 -13.97 -3.90
C ILE A 440 11.10 -13.93 -2.41
N LEU A 441 10.74 -12.72 -1.96
CA LEU A 441 10.22 -12.48 -0.63
C LEU A 441 8.98 -13.35 -0.40
N THR A 442 9.07 -14.16 0.65
CA THR A 442 8.03 -15.10 1.05
C THR A 442 7.51 -14.70 2.42
N ASP A 443 6.19 -14.71 2.58
CA ASP A 443 5.54 -14.46 3.86
C ASP A 443 5.93 -15.56 4.86
N PRO A 444 6.52 -15.23 6.02
CA PRO A 444 6.99 -16.23 6.96
C PRO A 444 5.86 -17.05 7.59
N ALA A 445 4.64 -16.50 7.71
CA ALA A 445 3.49 -17.15 8.32
C ALA A 445 2.72 -18.02 7.31
N THR A 446 2.46 -17.49 6.11
CA THR A 446 1.60 -18.15 5.10
C THR A 446 2.40 -18.89 4.02
N GLN A 447 3.68 -18.58 3.87
CA GLN A 447 4.54 -19.00 2.77
C GLN A 447 4.08 -18.50 1.39
N ASN A 448 3.18 -17.51 1.36
CA ASN A 448 2.74 -16.87 0.13
C ASN A 448 3.86 -16.03 -0.47
N ARG A 449 3.85 -15.89 -1.79
CA ARG A 449 4.79 -15.07 -2.58
C ARG A 449 4.01 -13.97 -3.28
N TYR A 450 4.69 -12.87 -3.61
CA TYR A 450 4.02 -11.69 -4.17
C TYR A 450 4.77 -11.15 -5.38
N LEU A 451 4.05 -11.01 -6.50
CA LEU A 451 4.45 -10.13 -7.59
C LEU A 451 3.75 -8.79 -7.43
N TYR A 452 4.27 -7.78 -8.09
CA TYR A 452 3.77 -6.42 -8.05
C TYR A 452 3.67 -5.88 -9.46
N LEU A 453 2.62 -5.10 -9.72
CA LEU A 453 2.42 -4.42 -10.99
C LEU A 453 2.19 -2.94 -10.69
N ASP A 454 3.15 -2.11 -11.10
CA ASP A 454 3.01 -0.66 -11.09
C ASP A 454 2.27 -0.23 -12.37
N VAL A 455 1.23 0.59 -12.21
CA VAL A 455 0.45 1.17 -13.32
C VAL A 455 0.54 2.69 -13.24
N THR A 456 1.13 3.30 -14.27
CA THR A 456 1.46 4.72 -14.30
C THR A 456 1.03 5.34 -15.64
N THR A 457 0.15 6.34 -15.63
CA THR A 457 -0.24 7.08 -16.82
C THR A 457 0.73 8.24 -17.08
N ILE A 458 1.50 8.19 -18.18
CA ILE A 458 2.61 9.13 -18.43
C ILE A 458 2.25 10.30 -19.36
N SER A 459 1.15 10.20 -20.13
CA SER A 459 0.67 11.27 -21.01
C SER A 459 -0.80 11.05 -21.42
N GLY A 460 -1.43 12.06 -22.04
CA GLY A 460 -2.82 12.00 -22.49
C GLY A 460 -3.83 12.44 -21.42
N ALA A 461 -5.11 12.34 -21.75
CA ALA A 461 -6.23 12.79 -20.92
C ALA A 461 -7.45 11.86 -20.96
N SER A 462 -7.43 10.79 -21.77
CA SER A 462 -8.52 9.83 -21.81
C SER A 462 -8.53 8.94 -20.57
N GLU A 463 -9.67 8.34 -20.27
CA GLU A 463 -9.69 7.10 -19.51
C GLU A 463 -8.88 6.04 -20.28
N ASN A 464 -8.20 5.18 -19.54
CA ASN A 464 -7.61 3.94 -20.00
C ASN A 464 -8.20 2.82 -19.14
N GLY A 465 -9.20 2.13 -19.68
CA GLY A 465 -9.87 1.00 -19.04
C GLY A 465 -9.04 -0.27 -19.17
N PHE A 466 -8.88 -1.02 -18.08
CA PHE A 466 -8.16 -2.30 -18.12
C PHE A 466 -8.69 -3.28 -17.07
N GLU A 467 -8.27 -4.53 -17.20
CA GLU A 467 -8.46 -5.54 -16.18
C GLU A 467 -7.20 -6.39 -16.06
N ILE A 468 -6.96 -6.89 -14.84
CA ILE A 468 -5.81 -7.72 -14.52
C ILE A 468 -6.32 -9.09 -14.09
N TRP A 469 -5.80 -10.13 -14.71
CA TRP A 469 -5.96 -11.50 -14.22
C TRP A 469 -4.61 -12.18 -14.12
N ALA A 470 -4.45 -13.09 -13.16
CA ALA A 470 -3.25 -13.89 -13.07
C ALA A 470 -3.58 -15.35 -12.70
N GLY A 471 -2.82 -16.29 -13.27
CA GLY A 471 -3.08 -17.71 -13.11
C GLY A 471 -2.17 -18.59 -13.98
N PRO A 472 -2.54 -19.86 -14.16
CA PRO A 472 -1.78 -20.78 -15.00
C PRO A 472 -1.75 -20.38 -16.47
N ASN A 473 -0.66 -20.75 -17.14
CA ASN A 473 -0.49 -20.51 -18.58
C ASN A 473 -1.28 -21.49 -19.49
N THR A 474 -2.09 -22.38 -18.93
CA THR A 474 -2.72 -23.48 -19.68
C THR A 474 -3.86 -23.06 -20.61
N TYR A 475 -4.27 -21.79 -20.61
CA TYR A 475 -5.48 -21.31 -21.28
C TYR A 475 -5.25 -20.61 -22.63
N VAL A 476 -3.99 -20.50 -23.08
CA VAL A 476 -3.57 -19.77 -24.30
C VAL A 476 -4.46 -20.02 -25.52
N ASN A 477 -4.75 -21.29 -25.78
CA ASN A 477 -5.38 -21.70 -27.02
C ASN A 477 -6.91 -21.69 -26.92
N ASP A 478 -7.44 -21.52 -25.71
CA ASP A 478 -8.86 -21.69 -25.40
C ASP A 478 -9.55 -20.37 -25.04
N ILE A 479 -8.77 -19.37 -24.57
CA ILE A 479 -9.28 -18.07 -24.16
C ILE A 479 -8.74 -16.97 -25.07
N SER A 480 -9.67 -16.22 -25.67
CA SER A 480 -9.42 -15.09 -26.56
C SER A 480 -8.86 -13.88 -25.80
N SER A 481 -8.05 -13.06 -26.49
CA SER A 481 -7.68 -11.74 -26.01
C SER A 481 -8.82 -10.73 -26.11
N ASP A 482 -9.77 -10.90 -27.04
CA ASP A 482 -10.98 -10.06 -27.11
C ASP A 482 -11.88 -10.29 -25.89
N ALA A 483 -12.15 -9.23 -25.10
CA ALA A 483 -12.94 -9.28 -23.87
C ALA A 483 -14.33 -9.89 -24.03
N ASN A 484 -15.04 -9.59 -25.14
CA ASN A 484 -16.39 -10.10 -25.33
C ASN A 484 -16.37 -11.59 -25.65
N ILE A 485 -15.47 -12.02 -26.54
CA ILE A 485 -15.31 -13.43 -26.87
C ILE A 485 -14.82 -14.21 -25.64
N ARG A 486 -13.86 -13.66 -24.90
CA ARG A 486 -13.37 -14.20 -23.62
C ARG A 486 -14.51 -14.41 -22.64
N ASN A 487 -15.33 -13.39 -22.37
CA ASN A 487 -16.46 -13.48 -21.47
C ASN A 487 -17.38 -14.66 -21.84
N LEU A 488 -17.72 -14.81 -23.12
CA LEU A 488 -18.54 -15.92 -23.60
C LEU A 488 -17.86 -17.27 -23.41
N GLN A 489 -16.57 -17.39 -23.75
CA GLN A 489 -15.82 -18.64 -23.61
C GLN A 489 -15.77 -19.11 -22.16
N VAL A 490 -15.52 -18.20 -21.22
CA VAL A 490 -15.46 -18.52 -19.79
C VAL A 490 -16.86 -18.82 -19.22
N LEU A 491 -17.89 -18.06 -19.61
CA LEU A 491 -19.27 -18.28 -19.15
C LEU A 491 -19.87 -19.59 -19.68
N ASN A 492 -19.63 -19.92 -20.95
CA ASN A 492 -20.14 -21.14 -21.57
C ASN A 492 -19.39 -22.40 -21.10
N ASN A 493 -18.14 -22.25 -20.65
CA ASN A 493 -17.32 -23.35 -20.12
C ASN A 493 -16.76 -23.02 -18.74
N ARG A 494 -17.63 -23.04 -17.73
CA ARG A 494 -17.27 -22.64 -16.36
C ARG A 494 -16.14 -23.50 -15.80
N GLY A 495 -15.13 -22.82 -15.23
CA GLY A 495 -13.92 -23.46 -14.73
C GLY A 495 -12.86 -23.76 -15.79
N ALA A 496 -13.11 -23.44 -17.07
CA ALA A 496 -12.11 -23.49 -18.12
C ALA A 496 -11.05 -22.40 -18.02
N HIS A 497 -11.31 -21.36 -17.22
CA HIS A 497 -10.36 -20.32 -16.88
C HIS A 497 -10.42 -20.11 -15.37
N SER A 498 -9.28 -20.29 -14.68
CA SER A 498 -9.22 -20.26 -13.22
C SER A 498 -7.84 -19.83 -12.77
N SER A 499 -7.76 -18.88 -11.84
CA SER A 499 -6.53 -18.36 -11.24
C SER A 499 -5.79 -19.39 -10.38
N LYS A 500 -6.43 -20.52 -10.05
CA LYS A 500 -5.92 -21.55 -9.13
C LYS A 500 -5.46 -20.98 -7.78
N GLY A 501 -6.23 -20.02 -7.26
CA GLY A 501 -5.99 -19.39 -5.96
C GLY A 501 -5.09 -18.16 -6.02
N ILE A 502 -4.51 -17.83 -7.18
CA ILE A 502 -3.89 -16.51 -7.38
C ILE A 502 -4.95 -15.43 -7.26
N THR A 503 -4.60 -14.35 -6.57
CA THR A 503 -5.49 -13.20 -6.36
C THR A 503 -4.73 -11.91 -6.63
N VAL A 504 -5.35 -10.99 -7.36
CA VAL A 504 -4.81 -9.65 -7.62
C VAL A 504 -5.54 -8.64 -6.74
N PHE A 505 -4.75 -7.79 -6.10
CA PHE A 505 -5.21 -6.73 -5.23
C PHE A 505 -4.68 -5.37 -5.69
N GLY A 506 -5.47 -4.32 -5.59
CA GLY A 506 -4.98 -2.95 -5.55
C GLY A 506 -4.48 -2.61 -4.15
N LEU A 507 -3.31 -1.97 -4.05
CA LEU A 507 -2.74 -1.60 -2.77
C LEU A 507 -3.25 -0.24 -2.32
N GLY A 508 -4.08 -0.28 -1.29
CA GLY A 508 -4.59 0.91 -0.59
C GLY A 508 -5.66 1.68 -1.33
N ARG A 509 -5.54 1.82 -2.65
CA ARG A 509 -6.45 2.58 -3.51
C ARG A 509 -6.74 1.83 -4.80
N LEU A 510 -7.99 1.86 -5.22
CA LEU A 510 -8.44 1.14 -6.41
C LEU A 510 -9.45 1.98 -7.20
N PRO A 511 -9.03 2.62 -8.31
CA PRO A 511 -9.94 3.29 -9.23
C PRO A 511 -10.60 2.25 -10.15
N LEU A 512 -11.92 2.34 -10.26
CA LEU A 512 -12.76 1.41 -11.00
C LEU A 512 -13.74 2.19 -11.86
N ASN A 513 -14.02 1.70 -13.07
CA ASN A 513 -15.16 2.19 -13.85
C ASN A 513 -16.40 1.36 -13.55
N SER A 514 -17.55 2.02 -13.37
CA SER A 514 -18.85 1.38 -13.14
C SER A 514 -19.56 1.05 -14.44
N ASN A 515 -19.79 -0.24 -14.68
CA ASN A 515 -20.46 -0.71 -15.89
C ASN A 515 -21.90 -1.13 -15.66
N TYR A 516 -22.34 -1.35 -14.41
CA TYR A 516 -23.63 -1.97 -14.10
C TYR A 516 -24.50 -1.09 -13.19
N THR A 517 -25.69 -0.74 -13.68
CA THR A 517 -26.62 0.21 -13.05
C THR A 517 -27.59 -0.40 -12.03
N ASN A 518 -27.51 -1.72 -11.81
CA ASN A 518 -28.31 -2.40 -10.80
C ASN A 518 -27.46 -2.66 -9.56
N ARG A 519 -28.02 -3.40 -8.59
CA ARG A 519 -27.29 -3.78 -7.39
C ARG A 519 -26.02 -4.56 -7.75
N VAL A 520 -24.88 -4.05 -7.30
CA VAL A 520 -23.57 -4.67 -7.39
C VAL A 520 -23.11 -5.13 -6.02
N GLU A 521 -22.18 -6.07 -6.01
CA GLU A 521 -21.54 -6.59 -4.81
C GLU A 521 -20.04 -6.67 -5.08
N ILE A 522 -19.29 -5.75 -4.49
CA ILE A 522 -17.86 -5.56 -4.72
C ILE A 522 -17.12 -6.13 -3.51
N PRO A 523 -16.29 -7.18 -3.69
CA PRO A 523 -15.40 -7.62 -2.63
C PRO A 523 -14.34 -6.53 -2.40
N LEU A 524 -14.21 -6.08 -1.16
CA LEU A 524 -13.21 -5.09 -0.78
C LEU A 524 -11.96 -5.78 -0.28
N ILE A 525 -11.99 -6.42 0.89
CA ILE A 525 -10.79 -7.01 1.52
C ILE A 525 -11.11 -8.36 2.16
N TRP A 526 -10.11 -9.23 2.31
CA TRP A 526 -10.22 -10.38 3.22
C TRP A 526 -9.88 -9.95 4.64
N VAL A 527 -10.69 -10.35 5.60
CA VAL A 527 -10.47 -10.07 7.03
C VAL A 527 -10.42 -11.39 7.77
N GLY A 528 -9.33 -11.62 8.52
CA GLY A 528 -9.19 -12.80 9.37
C GLY A 528 -9.83 -12.62 10.76
N PRO A 529 -10.07 -13.72 11.50
CA PRO A 529 -10.69 -13.68 12.83
C PRO A 529 -9.88 -12.90 13.87
N GLU A 530 -8.58 -12.72 13.67
CA GLU A 530 -7.70 -11.91 14.52
C GLU A 530 -8.04 -10.41 14.53
N LYS A 531 -8.90 -9.97 13.61
CA LYS A 531 -9.39 -8.58 13.52
C LYS A 531 -10.71 -8.35 14.24
N ALA A 532 -11.29 -9.35 14.89
CA ALA A 532 -12.52 -9.20 15.67
C ALA A 532 -12.46 -7.99 16.62
N GLY A 533 -13.50 -7.16 16.62
CA GLY A 533 -13.61 -5.92 17.40
C GLY A 533 -12.80 -4.74 16.87
N GLN A 534 -11.96 -4.90 15.83
CA GLN A 534 -11.20 -3.80 15.25
C GLN A 534 -12.01 -3.03 14.21
N PRO A 535 -11.83 -1.71 14.09
CA PRO A 535 -12.47 -0.92 13.05
C PRO A 535 -11.73 -1.05 11.70
N ILE A 536 -12.51 -1.05 10.63
CA ILE A 536 -12.09 -0.90 9.24
C ILE A 536 -12.70 0.40 8.73
N TYR A 537 -11.86 1.26 8.15
CA TYR A 537 -12.27 2.53 7.57
C TYR A 537 -12.30 2.39 6.05
N ILE A 538 -13.43 2.73 5.44
CA ILE A 538 -13.65 2.62 4.00
C ILE A 538 -14.05 3.99 3.47
N SER A 539 -13.32 4.47 2.47
CA SER A 539 -13.65 5.68 1.75
C SER A 539 -13.94 5.35 0.29
N MET A 540 -14.86 6.10 -0.29
CA MET A 540 -15.20 6.02 -1.71
C MET A 540 -15.06 7.41 -2.32
N PHE A 541 -14.53 7.50 -3.54
CA PHE A 541 -14.35 8.73 -4.29
C PHE A 541 -15.30 8.76 -5.48
N ASP A 542 -15.86 9.94 -5.77
CA ASP A 542 -16.61 10.25 -7.00
C ASP A 542 -17.69 9.23 -7.36
N SER A 543 -18.71 9.12 -6.49
CA SER A 543 -19.78 8.13 -6.65
C SER A 543 -21.06 8.74 -7.21
N ASP A 544 -20.96 9.77 -8.04
CA ASP A 544 -22.07 10.59 -8.56
C ASP A 544 -22.67 10.08 -9.89
N SER A 545 -22.19 8.94 -10.36
CA SER A 545 -22.51 8.34 -11.67
C SER A 545 -23.85 7.59 -11.76
N GLY A 546 -24.86 8.09 -11.04
CA GLY A 546 -26.15 7.42 -10.93
C GLY A 546 -26.16 6.24 -9.96
N ALA A 547 -25.05 6.02 -9.24
CA ALA A 547 -25.04 5.14 -8.07
C ALA A 547 -26.11 5.60 -7.06
N GLN A 548 -26.69 4.68 -6.30
CA GLN A 548 -27.76 5.01 -5.36
C GLN A 548 -27.59 4.37 -3.98
N PRO A 549 -28.03 5.07 -2.92
CA PRO A 549 -28.12 4.53 -1.58
C PRO A 549 -29.24 3.47 -1.47
N PRO A 550 -29.29 2.69 -0.38
CA PRO A 550 -28.27 2.57 0.66
C PRO A 550 -27.06 1.76 0.21
N ILE A 551 -25.92 1.98 0.86
CA ILE A 551 -24.76 1.08 0.77
C ILE A 551 -24.73 0.17 1.99
N HIS A 552 -24.57 -1.13 1.75
CA HIS A 552 -24.44 -2.16 2.75
C HIS A 552 -23.02 -2.70 2.77
N PHE A 553 -22.49 -2.93 3.97
CA PHE A 553 -21.24 -3.62 4.20
C PHE A 553 -21.50 -4.88 5.01
N TYR A 554 -21.08 -6.03 4.51
CA TYR A 554 -21.30 -7.31 5.18
C TYR A 554 -20.16 -8.28 4.87
N PHE A 555 -19.99 -9.31 5.70
CA PHE A 555 -19.03 -10.38 5.44
C PHE A 555 -19.72 -11.53 4.71
N ASP A 556 -19.14 -12.01 3.61
CA ASP A 556 -19.71 -13.12 2.82
C ASP A 556 -19.78 -14.46 3.59
N SER A 557 -19.06 -14.57 4.71
CA SER A 557 -19.12 -15.70 5.63
C SER A 557 -20.23 -15.60 6.69
N ILE A 558 -20.98 -14.50 6.71
CA ILE A 558 -22.11 -14.27 7.62
C ILE A 558 -23.37 -14.02 6.79
N ALA A 559 -24.51 -14.55 7.21
CA ALA A 559 -25.75 -14.39 6.46
C ALA A 559 -26.21 -12.93 6.42
N PHE A 560 -26.35 -12.38 5.22
CA PHE A 560 -26.91 -11.05 4.98
C PHE A 560 -27.54 -11.01 3.58
N ASP A 561 -28.74 -10.44 3.48
CA ASP A 561 -29.43 -10.16 2.23
C ASP A 561 -29.36 -8.66 1.93
N PRO A 562 -28.48 -8.22 1.02
CA PRO A 562 -28.32 -6.81 0.67
C PRO A 562 -29.50 -6.26 -0.13
N THR A 563 -30.43 -7.09 -0.60
CA THR A 563 -31.63 -6.60 -1.31
C THR A 563 -32.69 -6.08 -0.34
N THR A 564 -32.81 -6.73 0.81
CA THR A 564 -33.73 -6.34 1.90
C THR A 564 -33.04 -5.55 3.00
N GLY A 565 -31.70 -5.58 3.06
CA GLY A 565 -30.90 -4.99 4.13
C GLY A 565 -31.08 -5.72 5.46
N THR A 566 -31.36 -7.03 5.42
CA THR A 566 -31.64 -7.85 6.60
C THR A 566 -30.73 -9.08 6.65
N GLY A 567 -30.44 -9.58 7.84
CA GLY A 567 -29.57 -10.73 8.04
C GLY A 567 -29.12 -10.86 9.47
N ASP A 568 -28.14 -11.74 9.69
CA ASP A 568 -27.50 -11.92 10.99
C ASP A 568 -26.57 -10.75 11.30
N TRP A 569 -25.81 -10.27 10.31
CA TRP A 569 -24.91 -9.12 10.48
C TRP A 569 -24.69 -8.36 9.18
N GLY A 570 -24.78 -7.03 9.25
CA GLY A 570 -24.38 -6.12 8.18
C GLY A 570 -24.62 -4.68 8.58
N VAL A 571 -23.76 -3.78 8.13
CA VAL A 571 -23.84 -2.35 8.42
C VAL A 571 -24.43 -1.64 7.21
N THR A 572 -25.43 -0.80 7.44
CA THR A 572 -26.13 -0.06 6.38
C THR A 572 -25.97 1.43 6.57
N TYR A 573 -25.54 2.13 5.54
CA TYR A 573 -25.52 3.58 5.49
C TYR A 573 -26.54 4.06 4.47
N SER A 574 -27.56 4.79 4.94
CA SER A 574 -28.71 5.18 4.10
C SER A 574 -28.65 6.63 3.64
N GLY A 575 -27.80 7.48 4.22
CA GLY A 575 -27.76 8.91 3.87
C GLY A 575 -26.59 9.70 4.45
N THR A 576 -26.83 10.99 4.71
CA THR A 576 -25.83 11.99 5.14
C THR A 576 -25.41 11.89 6.61
N GLU A 577 -25.44 10.68 7.16
CA GLU A 577 -25.07 10.38 8.54
C GLU A 577 -23.66 10.95 8.84
N GLY A 578 -23.56 11.80 9.86
CA GLY A 578 -22.29 12.43 10.23
C GLY A 578 -21.80 13.53 9.28
N GLY A 579 -22.64 14.05 8.36
CA GLY A 579 -22.25 15.07 7.38
C GLY A 579 -21.57 14.51 6.13
N ARG A 580 -21.52 13.18 6.01
CA ARG A 580 -20.98 12.45 4.88
C ARG A 580 -21.77 12.73 3.59
N CYS A 581 -21.09 12.82 2.45
CA CYS A 581 -21.76 12.77 1.16
C CYS A 581 -22.39 11.38 0.94
N GLN A 582 -23.52 11.32 0.24
CA GLN A 582 -24.23 10.08 0.00
C GLN A 582 -23.72 9.44 -1.30
N VAL A 583 -23.71 8.10 -1.38
CA VAL A 583 -23.54 7.39 -2.65
C VAL A 583 -24.54 7.96 -3.67
N GLY A 584 -24.07 8.32 -4.87
CA GLY A 584 -24.85 9.03 -5.88
C GLY A 584 -24.74 10.54 -5.84
N ALA A 585 -24.08 11.12 -4.82
CA ALA A 585 -24.02 12.56 -4.59
C ALA A 585 -22.64 13.05 -4.11
N CYS A 586 -21.62 12.18 -4.12
CA CYS A 586 -20.24 12.56 -3.87
C CYS A 586 -19.59 12.93 -5.21
N TYR A 587 -19.59 14.22 -5.56
CA TYR A 587 -18.96 14.75 -6.78
C TYR A 587 -17.54 15.22 -6.46
N ASP A 588 -16.55 14.70 -7.19
CA ASP A 588 -15.11 15.05 -7.11
C ASP A 588 -14.63 15.15 -5.65
N MET A 589 -15.04 14.19 -4.83
CA MET A 589 -14.73 14.19 -3.41
C MET A 589 -14.76 12.80 -2.80
N TRP A 590 -13.92 12.63 -1.78
CA TRP A 590 -13.97 11.46 -0.92
C TRP A 590 -15.13 11.55 0.06
N VAL A 591 -15.73 10.40 0.31
CA VAL A 591 -16.63 10.17 1.43
C VAL A 591 -15.92 10.52 2.75
N ASN A 592 -16.41 11.56 3.43
CA ASN A 592 -15.83 12.04 4.68
C ASN A 592 -16.93 12.43 5.71
N PRO A 593 -16.95 11.87 6.93
CA PRO A 593 -16.04 10.85 7.46
C PRO A 593 -16.16 9.52 6.69
N ALA A 594 -15.07 8.74 6.65
CA ALA A 594 -15.09 7.39 6.08
C ALA A 594 -16.19 6.52 6.73
N TYR A 595 -16.63 5.47 6.04
CA TYR A 595 -17.46 4.43 6.65
C TYR A 595 -16.62 3.66 7.67
N GLU A 596 -17.17 3.42 8.85
CA GLU A 596 -16.49 2.74 9.95
C GLU A 596 -17.20 1.41 10.21
N ILE A 597 -16.53 0.31 9.87
CA ILE A 597 -17.05 -1.05 10.02
C ILE A 597 -16.28 -1.74 11.15
N THR A 598 -16.98 -2.05 12.24
CA THR A 598 -16.39 -2.85 13.31
C THR A 598 -16.49 -4.33 12.95
N VAL A 599 -15.37 -5.04 12.91
CA VAL A 599 -15.36 -6.49 12.61
C VAL A 599 -16.10 -7.24 13.72
N PRO A 600 -17.08 -8.11 13.40
CA PRO A 600 -17.81 -8.89 14.40
C PRO A 600 -16.88 -9.91 15.08
N GLY A 601 -17.32 -10.54 16.17
CA GLY A 601 -16.57 -11.60 16.85
C GLY A 601 -15.97 -11.26 18.20
N ASP A 602 -16.04 -10.00 18.66
CA ASP A 602 -15.68 -9.64 20.04
C ASP A 602 -16.81 -10.07 21.01
N THR A 603 -16.77 -11.33 21.40
CA THR A 603 -17.79 -11.97 22.24
C THR A 603 -17.48 -11.88 23.74
N GLU A 604 -16.48 -11.09 24.16
CA GLU A 604 -16.03 -11.01 25.57
C GLU A 604 -17.15 -10.62 26.53
N ASN A 605 -18.13 -9.84 26.07
CA ASN A 605 -19.27 -9.36 26.87
C ASN A 605 -20.63 -9.90 26.39
N CYS A 606 -20.63 -10.99 25.61
CA CYS A 606 -21.87 -11.55 25.06
C CYS A 606 -22.78 -12.16 26.14
N ASP A 607 -24.06 -11.80 26.10
CA ASP A 607 -25.13 -12.50 26.82
C ASP A 607 -25.69 -13.64 25.95
N PHE A 608 -25.19 -14.86 26.14
CA PHE A 608 -25.63 -16.03 25.38
C PHE A 608 -27.08 -16.46 25.66
N ASP A 609 -27.71 -15.96 26.73
CA ASP A 609 -29.12 -16.22 27.02
C ASP A 609 -30.04 -15.30 26.19
N ASN A 610 -29.52 -14.16 25.73
CA ASN A 610 -30.21 -13.22 24.84
C ASN A 610 -29.21 -12.55 23.85
N PRO A 611 -28.73 -13.30 22.84
CA PRO A 611 -27.65 -12.85 21.98
C PRO A 611 -28.08 -11.67 21.09
N ASP A 612 -27.22 -10.68 20.96
CA ASP A 612 -27.33 -9.55 20.02
C ASP A 612 -26.24 -9.62 18.93
N GLU A 613 -26.10 -8.56 18.12
CA GLU A 613 -25.09 -8.50 17.06
C GLU A 613 -23.64 -8.58 17.58
N SER A 614 -23.39 -8.28 18.86
CA SER A 614 -22.06 -8.43 19.48
C SER A 614 -21.69 -9.89 19.78
N CYS A 615 -22.67 -10.78 19.79
CA CYS A 615 -22.50 -12.21 20.07
C CYS A 615 -22.14 -13.05 18.84
N ILE A 616 -21.96 -12.44 17.67
CA ILE A 616 -21.75 -13.16 16.41
C ILE A 616 -20.28 -13.58 16.30
N PRO A 617 -19.96 -14.89 16.33
CA PRO A 617 -18.58 -15.34 16.16
C PRO A 617 -18.11 -15.07 14.73
N PHE A 618 -16.87 -14.61 14.59
CA PHE A 618 -16.25 -14.36 13.30
C PHE A 618 -15.06 -15.28 13.08
N TYR A 619 -15.08 -15.98 11.94
CA TYR A 619 -14.04 -16.95 11.55
C TYR A 619 -13.22 -16.47 10.34
N GLY A 620 -13.44 -15.23 9.92
CA GLY A 620 -12.88 -14.65 8.70
C GLY A 620 -13.88 -14.63 7.54
N GLY A 621 -13.67 -13.74 6.58
CA GLY A 621 -14.53 -13.57 5.41
C GLY A 621 -14.09 -12.40 4.53
N ARG A 622 -14.66 -12.29 3.32
CA ARG A 622 -14.51 -11.11 2.48
C ARG A 622 -15.52 -10.06 2.93
N LEU A 623 -15.03 -8.85 3.16
CA LEU A 623 -15.89 -7.69 3.35
C LEU A 623 -16.43 -7.27 1.98
N ILE A 624 -17.74 -7.29 1.82
CA ILE A 624 -18.44 -6.94 0.59
C ILE A 624 -19.14 -5.59 0.75
N ALA A 625 -18.97 -4.70 -0.23
CA ALA A 625 -19.80 -3.52 -0.39
C ALA A 625 -20.93 -3.80 -1.39
N SER A 626 -22.18 -3.54 -1.01
CA SER A 626 -23.34 -3.67 -1.91
C SER A 626 -24.17 -2.40 -1.96
N TYR A 627 -24.38 -1.89 -3.17
CA TYR A 627 -25.17 -0.70 -3.46
C TYR A 627 -25.69 -0.80 -4.90
N ILE A 628 -26.57 0.12 -5.29
CA ILE A 628 -26.99 0.24 -6.70
C ILE A 628 -25.87 0.97 -7.42
N GLY A 629 -25.23 0.30 -8.38
CA GLY A 629 -24.11 0.84 -9.15
C GLY A 629 -24.53 1.97 -10.08
N GLY A 630 -23.53 2.72 -10.54
CA GLY A 630 -23.69 3.76 -11.55
C GLY A 630 -23.43 3.23 -12.96
N SER A 631 -23.35 4.15 -13.93
CA SER A 631 -22.89 3.82 -15.27
C SER A 631 -21.91 4.85 -15.79
N GLN A 632 -20.92 4.36 -16.54
CA GLN A 632 -20.08 5.17 -17.43
C GLN A 632 -19.27 6.24 -16.70
N ASP A 633 -18.78 5.90 -15.51
CA ASP A 633 -17.99 6.82 -14.70
C ASP A 633 -17.06 6.05 -13.77
N THR A 634 -15.94 6.70 -13.50
CA THR A 634 -14.91 6.14 -12.64
C THR A 634 -15.16 6.57 -11.19
N TYR A 635 -14.84 5.68 -10.27
CA TYR A 635 -14.95 5.90 -8.84
C TYR A 635 -13.80 5.18 -8.14
N GLY A 636 -13.41 5.63 -6.96
CA GLY A 636 -12.27 5.07 -6.24
C GLY A 636 -12.66 4.41 -4.93
N TRP A 637 -12.02 3.31 -4.57
CA TRP A 637 -12.03 2.78 -3.20
C TRP A 637 -10.73 3.10 -2.48
N GLU A 638 -10.81 3.40 -1.19
CA GLU A 638 -9.69 3.37 -0.27
C GLU A 638 -10.10 2.62 1.00
N VAL A 639 -9.35 1.57 1.36
CA VAL A 639 -9.65 0.76 2.55
C VAL A 639 -8.46 0.78 3.49
N ARG A 640 -8.75 1.07 4.77
CA ARG A 640 -7.76 1.16 5.83
C ARG A 640 -8.17 0.30 7.01
N VAL A 641 -7.22 -0.48 7.53
CA VAL A 641 -7.42 -1.39 8.65
C VAL A 641 -6.45 -1.02 9.76
N GLY A 642 -6.87 -1.17 11.02
CA GLY A 642 -5.96 -1.07 12.15
C GLY A 642 -4.77 -2.03 12.02
N GLY A 643 -3.55 -1.49 12.04
CA GLY A 643 -2.29 -2.24 11.99
C GLY A 643 -1.49 -2.15 13.29
N GLN A 644 -0.50 -3.02 13.46
CA GLN A 644 0.47 -2.85 14.53
C GLN A 644 1.51 -1.80 14.11
N PRO A 645 1.68 -0.72 14.89
CA PRO A 645 2.73 0.26 14.61
C PRO A 645 4.11 -0.34 14.95
N TYR A 646 5.15 0.12 14.27
CA TYR A 646 6.53 -0.28 14.51
C TYR A 646 7.46 0.94 14.55
N LEU A 647 8.60 0.82 15.22
CA LEU A 647 9.61 1.87 15.23
C LEU A 647 10.49 1.73 14.00
N ILE A 648 10.82 2.87 13.39
CA ILE A 648 11.81 2.99 12.33
C ILE A 648 13.08 3.51 13.01
N GLU A 649 14.09 2.65 13.08
CA GLU A 649 15.38 2.96 13.72
C GLU A 649 16.26 3.92 12.90
#